data_AF-A0A5C5WCC9-F1
#
_entry.id   AF-A0A5C5WCC9-F1
#
_cell.length_a   1.000
_cell.length_b   1.000
_cell.length_c   1.000
_cell.angle_alpha   90.00
_cell.angle_beta   90.00
_cell.angle_gamma   90.00
#
_symmetry.space_group_name_H-M   'P 1'
#
loop_
_entity.id
_entity.type
_entity.pdbx_description
1 polymer ?
#
loop_
_entity_poly.entity_id
_entity_poly.type
_entity_poly.pdbx_seq_one_letter_code
_entity_poly.pdbx_strand_id
1 'polypeptide(L)'
;MLKQRRMVLAAMTLVLVNANPADAVDVWITSGDKSRLLSQQTDVVFQNGTGSGGVGITIDASQTFQTMRGYGAAMTNSSASLLQNSLNPAQRDRAMDDLFSSDDGIGLNYLRLAMGASDFTADGFYTYNDLGPNQTDPALAGFSIDPDRPTILPSLDAARARNADLQLMASPWSAPGWMKTNGSVIGGQLAPQWHGAYATYLQKFVEAYAAEGHPIDTLTLQNEPLFTPTSYPGMSMPATQQIDLIKNHVGPNFAAAGLTTQLLAYDHNWDNTAYPLAVLNDPVARQYVAGTAFHGYAGDVSAQSVVRNAHPDKEIYFTEVTGGDFAPVFEDNLIWYARNLLIGGARNWGATVLLWNLALDENGDPHLGGCSDCRGVITVNSQSGAVTHNEEFYSLGHASQHVQPGAVRIGSNSINNLIETVAFQNPDGSQVLLALNPTPNPLLFRAVRDGKNFRYTLPARSVATFAWDADDRADFGNGGFEQGGYHTSGGSLDGWLPWGVTSNNVRVTNSQALDGQHALLLSGPGGTNGFAGASQAISVTAGERLRIDASVLLPNVGSIAGTDNQVLMKIEYYSVFDGQFQSANFLGQEQITLATGATPTGQWIASALDGTAPAGAVEARLVFVFSQPSGLGGSALVDGVSFGVVPNLAGDFNNDGVVNAADYTVWRDGLGTTYTQADYQIWRDNFGATLPSASASNASAQSIPEPAAASFLAAGLLCWGGVRSLPVAARLR
;
A
#
# COMPACT_ATOMS: atom_id res chain seq x y z
N MET A 1 -40.04 -51.69 43.23
CA MET A 1 -40.20 -51.51 41.78
C MET A 1 -39.93 -50.05 41.44
N LEU A 2 -38.95 -49.79 40.55
CA LEU A 2 -38.75 -48.61 39.67
C LEU A 2 -38.84 -47.19 40.29
N LYS A 3 -37.99 -46.20 40.02
CA LYS A 3 -36.80 -46.00 39.17
C LYS A 3 -36.18 -44.68 39.70
N GLN A 4 -34.87 -44.66 39.96
CA GLN A 4 -34.11 -43.42 40.19
C GLN A 4 -34.12 -42.59 38.89
N ARG A 5 -34.60 -41.35 38.94
CA ARG A 5 -34.30 -40.33 37.93
C ARG A 5 -33.09 -39.56 38.41
N ARG A 6 -31.92 -39.85 37.83
CA ARG A 6 -30.73 -38.99 37.91
C ARG A 6 -30.99 -37.77 37.01
N MET A 7 -31.02 -36.58 37.60
CA MET A 7 -30.81 -35.33 36.87
C MET A 7 -29.33 -35.31 36.47
N VAL A 8 -29.05 -35.43 35.16
CA VAL A 8 -27.74 -35.11 34.60
C VAL A 8 -27.74 -33.61 34.38
N LEU A 9 -27.01 -32.88 35.22
CA LEU A 9 -26.66 -31.50 34.98
C LEU A 9 -25.53 -31.51 33.95
N ALA A 10 -25.85 -31.29 32.68
CA ALA A 10 -24.84 -31.09 31.65
C ALA A 10 -24.20 -29.72 31.89
N ALA A 11 -22.99 -29.70 32.42
CA ALA A 11 -22.15 -28.51 32.41
C ALA A 11 -21.79 -28.21 30.94
N MET A 12 -22.44 -27.22 30.35
CA MET A 12 -21.96 -26.58 29.12
C MET A 12 -20.72 -25.79 29.50
N THR A 13 -19.55 -26.38 29.27
CA THR A 13 -18.29 -25.63 29.19
C THR A 13 -18.39 -24.74 27.96
N LEU A 14 -18.67 -23.46 28.16
CA LEU A 14 -18.59 -22.45 27.12
C LEU A 14 -17.10 -22.32 26.75
N VAL A 15 -16.68 -23.05 25.71
CA VAL A 15 -15.42 -22.77 25.05
C VAL A 15 -15.65 -21.47 24.28
N LEU A 16 -15.19 -20.36 24.86
CA LEU A 16 -15.00 -19.12 24.12
C LEU A 16 -13.92 -19.40 23.07
N VAL A 17 -14.35 -19.76 21.87
CA VAL A 17 -13.51 -19.67 20.68
C VAL A 17 -13.55 -18.20 20.28
N ASN A 18 -12.45 -17.50 20.51
CA ASN A 18 -12.26 -16.17 19.94
C ASN A 18 -12.29 -16.33 18.41
N ALA A 19 -13.38 -15.89 17.77
CA ALA A 19 -13.41 -15.70 16.33
C ALA A 19 -12.73 -14.35 16.06
N ASN A 20 -11.53 -14.40 15.47
CA ASN A 20 -10.87 -13.20 14.96
C ASN A 20 -11.61 -12.67 13.72
N PRO A 21 -11.63 -11.35 13.48
CA PRO A 21 -12.02 -10.78 12.19
C PRO A 21 -11.19 -11.42 11.05
N ALA A 22 -11.78 -11.54 9.87
CA ALA A 22 -11.37 -12.48 8.83
C ALA A 22 -10.12 -12.05 8.04
N ASP A 23 -9.17 -12.97 7.96
CA ASP A 23 -7.86 -12.90 7.30
C ASP A 23 -7.89 -12.68 5.77
N ALA A 24 -8.44 -11.57 5.28
CA ALA A 24 -8.46 -11.25 3.85
C ALA A 24 -7.05 -10.95 3.29
N VAL A 25 -6.90 -11.16 1.99
CA VAL A 25 -5.68 -10.95 1.22
C VAL A 25 -6.07 -10.35 -0.12
N ASP A 26 -5.68 -9.10 -0.32
CA ASP A 26 -5.85 -8.41 -1.59
C ASP A 26 -4.97 -9.07 -2.64
N VAL A 27 -5.49 -9.15 -3.87
CA VAL A 27 -4.77 -9.76 -4.98
C VAL A 27 -4.75 -8.86 -6.18
N TRP A 28 -3.56 -8.50 -6.65
CA TRP A 28 -3.35 -7.68 -7.85
C TRP A 28 -2.61 -8.48 -8.90
N ILE A 29 -3.06 -8.47 -10.16
CA ILE A 29 -2.47 -9.28 -11.23
C ILE A 29 -2.14 -8.47 -12.48
N THR A 30 -0.97 -8.74 -13.03
CA THR A 30 -0.61 -8.45 -14.42
C THR A 30 -0.34 -9.75 -15.18
N SER A 31 -1.06 -9.96 -16.28
CA SER A 31 -0.88 -11.10 -17.19
C SER A 31 -0.04 -10.70 -18.40
N GLY A 32 0.85 -11.58 -18.85
CA GLY A 32 1.72 -11.35 -20.00
C GLY A 32 0.98 -11.08 -21.31
N ASP A 33 -0.24 -11.60 -21.45
CA ASP A 33 -1.13 -11.35 -22.59
C ASP A 33 -1.91 -10.02 -22.51
N LYS A 34 -1.65 -9.21 -21.47
CA LYS A 34 -2.31 -7.94 -21.17
C LYS A 34 -3.81 -8.04 -20.85
N SER A 35 -4.34 -9.25 -20.61
CA SER A 35 -5.75 -9.43 -20.21
C SER A 35 -6.06 -8.83 -18.83
N ARG A 36 -5.02 -8.67 -18.00
CA ARG A 36 -5.03 -8.03 -16.69
C ARG A 36 -3.77 -7.18 -16.58
N LEU A 37 -3.92 -5.94 -16.16
CA LEU A 37 -2.84 -4.96 -16.07
C LEU A 37 -2.96 -4.28 -14.71
N LEU A 38 -2.17 -4.75 -13.74
CA LEU A 38 -2.26 -4.38 -12.33
C LEU A 38 -3.72 -4.28 -11.85
N SER A 39 -4.50 -5.33 -12.11
CA SER A 39 -5.92 -5.36 -11.83
C SER A 39 -6.18 -6.05 -10.50
N GLN A 40 -6.93 -5.41 -9.61
CA GLN A 40 -7.47 -6.04 -8.40
C GLN A 40 -8.36 -7.22 -8.78
N GLN A 41 -8.18 -8.31 -8.07
CA GLN A 41 -8.96 -9.54 -8.19
C GLN A 41 -9.77 -9.73 -6.92
N THR A 42 -10.72 -10.66 -6.95
CA THR A 42 -11.38 -11.11 -5.73
C THR A 42 -10.35 -11.55 -4.70
N ASP A 43 -10.47 -10.99 -3.50
CA ASP A 43 -9.63 -11.31 -2.38
C ASP A 43 -9.70 -12.79 -2.04
N VAL A 44 -8.62 -13.29 -1.46
CA VAL A 44 -8.59 -14.62 -0.88
C VAL A 44 -8.53 -14.52 0.63
N VAL A 45 -9.08 -15.51 1.32
CA VAL A 45 -9.10 -15.52 2.78
C VAL A 45 -8.16 -16.62 3.27
N PHE A 46 -7.30 -16.30 4.23
CA PHE A 46 -6.55 -17.34 4.90
C PHE A 46 -7.49 -18.29 5.64
N GLN A 47 -7.19 -19.58 5.52
CA GLN A 47 -7.83 -20.67 6.20
C GLN A 47 -6.91 -21.22 7.27
N ASN A 48 -7.47 -21.61 8.42
CA ASN A 48 -6.72 -22.28 9.46
C ASN A 48 -6.10 -23.60 8.97
N GLY A 49 -4.91 -23.90 9.48
CA GLY A 49 -4.08 -25.03 9.11
C GLY A 49 -3.09 -24.72 7.98
N THR A 50 -2.29 -25.73 7.64
CA THR A 50 -1.28 -25.63 6.57
C THR A 50 -1.85 -25.87 5.17
N GLY A 51 -3.10 -26.33 5.08
CA GLY A 51 -3.78 -26.71 3.83
C GLY A 51 -3.13 -27.87 3.06
N SER A 52 -3.70 -28.20 1.90
CA SER A 52 -3.18 -29.22 0.96
C SER A 52 -3.44 -28.84 -0.51
N GLY A 53 -2.71 -29.49 -1.43
CA GLY A 53 -2.76 -29.20 -2.88
C GLY A 53 -1.97 -27.95 -3.31
N GLY A 54 -1.57 -27.91 -4.58
CA GLY A 54 -0.73 -26.84 -5.14
C GLY A 54 0.74 -26.89 -4.68
N VAL A 55 1.57 -26.06 -5.27
CA VAL A 55 2.97 -25.83 -4.85
C VAL A 55 2.98 -25.03 -3.54
N GLY A 56 3.68 -25.52 -2.51
CA GLY A 56 3.72 -24.85 -1.20
C GLY A 56 4.73 -23.70 -1.15
N ILE A 57 4.26 -22.51 -0.79
CA ILE A 57 5.05 -21.32 -0.49
C ILE A 57 4.86 -20.99 0.99
N THR A 58 5.90 -21.16 1.78
CA THR A 58 5.96 -20.84 3.20
C THR A 58 6.51 -19.44 3.36
N ILE A 59 5.86 -18.64 4.20
CA ILE A 59 6.26 -17.29 4.59
C ILE A 59 6.63 -17.35 6.07
N ASP A 60 7.79 -16.81 6.41
CA ASP A 60 8.37 -16.84 7.75
C ASP A 60 8.86 -15.44 8.13
N ALA A 61 8.01 -14.71 8.87
CA ALA A 61 8.30 -13.37 9.36
C ALA A 61 9.42 -13.34 10.41
N SER A 62 9.78 -14.49 11.01
CA SER A 62 10.90 -14.56 11.96
C SER A 62 12.27 -14.50 11.27
N GLN A 63 12.31 -14.70 9.95
CA GLN A 63 13.51 -14.57 9.13
C GLN A 63 13.52 -13.23 8.41
N THR A 64 14.31 -12.28 8.91
CA THR A 64 14.42 -10.92 8.34
C THR A 64 15.71 -10.74 7.54
N PHE A 65 15.67 -9.89 6.51
CA PHE A 65 16.80 -9.56 5.64
C PHE A 65 17.02 -8.04 5.57
N GLN A 66 17.25 -7.47 4.39
CA GLN A 66 17.43 -6.02 4.23
C GLN A 66 16.12 -5.25 4.40
N THR A 67 16.26 -3.99 4.79
CA THR A 67 15.21 -2.98 4.69
C THR A 67 15.13 -2.48 3.24
N MET A 68 13.91 -2.41 2.71
CA MET A 68 13.59 -1.86 1.41
C MET A 68 13.53 -0.35 1.51
N ARG A 69 14.21 0.31 0.58
CA ARG A 69 14.31 1.77 0.48
C ARG A 69 13.23 2.33 -0.42
N GLY A 70 13.00 1.69 -1.57
CA GLY A 70 11.90 2.09 -2.45
C GLY A 70 12.04 1.66 -3.90
N TYR A 71 11.06 2.07 -4.68
CA TYR A 71 10.85 1.66 -6.06
C TYR A 71 10.47 2.90 -6.87
N GLY A 72 10.98 2.99 -8.09
CA GLY A 72 10.62 4.06 -9.01
C GLY A 72 11.49 4.14 -10.24
N ALA A 73 11.76 5.35 -10.67
CA ALA A 73 12.49 5.64 -11.90
C ALA A 73 13.23 6.98 -11.82
N ALA A 74 13.89 7.38 -12.90
CA ALA A 74 14.58 8.65 -13.00
C ALA A 74 13.68 9.78 -13.51
N MET A 75 13.65 10.88 -12.76
CA MET A 75 13.10 12.16 -13.21
C MET A 75 14.19 12.88 -14.01
N THR A 76 14.40 12.46 -15.26
CA THR A 76 15.35 13.11 -16.17
C THR A 76 14.84 14.47 -16.61
N ASN A 77 15.72 15.32 -17.13
CA ASN A 77 15.30 16.61 -17.69
C ASN A 77 14.27 16.41 -18.81
N SER A 78 14.40 15.36 -19.63
CA SER A 78 13.42 14.97 -20.64
C SER A 78 12.06 14.63 -20.04
N SER A 79 12.01 13.76 -19.04
CA SER A 79 10.75 13.40 -18.37
C SER A 79 10.08 14.61 -17.73
N ALA A 80 10.85 15.44 -17.02
CA ALA A 80 10.34 16.66 -16.40
C ALA A 80 9.82 17.66 -17.45
N SER A 81 10.53 17.85 -18.56
CA SER A 81 10.07 18.70 -19.66
C SER A 81 8.76 18.21 -20.27
N LEU A 82 8.61 16.91 -20.53
CA LEU A 82 7.35 16.37 -21.06
C LEU A 82 6.18 16.57 -20.09
N LEU A 83 6.38 16.24 -18.82
CA LEU A 83 5.35 16.40 -17.79
C LEU A 83 4.90 17.86 -17.65
N GLN A 84 5.83 18.81 -17.69
CA GLN A 84 5.53 20.22 -17.46
C GLN A 84 5.05 20.96 -18.72
N ASN A 85 5.55 20.59 -19.90
CA ASN A 85 5.35 21.37 -21.13
C ASN A 85 4.44 20.69 -22.16
N SER A 86 4.34 19.36 -22.16
CA SER A 86 3.50 18.62 -23.13
C SER A 86 2.11 18.26 -22.60
N LEU A 87 1.92 18.28 -21.28
CA LEU A 87 0.64 17.99 -20.63
C LEU A 87 -0.08 19.25 -20.18
N ASN A 88 -1.39 19.32 -20.42
CA ASN A 88 -2.23 20.31 -19.76
C ASN A 88 -2.33 20.02 -18.24
N PRO A 89 -2.80 20.96 -17.40
CA PRO A 89 -2.83 20.78 -15.94
C PRO A 89 -3.55 19.50 -15.48
N ALA A 90 -4.72 19.19 -16.04
CA ALA A 90 -5.48 18.00 -15.65
C ALA A 90 -4.80 16.68 -16.09
N GLN A 91 -4.21 16.65 -17.29
CA GLN A 91 -3.43 15.51 -17.76
C GLN A 91 -2.19 15.29 -16.88
N ARG A 92 -1.51 16.36 -16.49
CA ARG A 92 -0.34 16.33 -15.61
C ARG A 92 -0.72 15.85 -14.23
N ASP A 93 -1.77 16.38 -13.63
CA ASP A 93 -2.24 15.93 -12.33
C ASP A 93 -2.58 14.45 -12.34
N ARG A 94 -3.32 13.97 -13.36
CA ARG A 94 -3.62 12.55 -13.48
C ARG A 94 -2.36 11.69 -13.68
N ALA A 95 -1.41 12.12 -14.50
CA ALA A 95 -0.15 11.39 -14.69
C ALA A 95 0.67 11.32 -13.39
N MET A 96 0.67 12.39 -12.60
CA MET A 96 1.34 12.41 -11.30
C MET A 96 0.58 11.56 -10.27
N ASP A 97 -0.76 11.52 -10.30
CA ASP A 97 -1.57 10.62 -9.47
C ASP A 97 -1.24 9.16 -9.80
N ASP A 98 -1.28 8.80 -11.10
CA ASP A 98 -0.96 7.46 -11.59
C ASP A 98 0.40 6.98 -11.10
N LEU A 99 1.40 7.87 -11.07
CA LEU A 99 2.78 7.52 -10.70
C LEU A 99 3.01 7.52 -9.19
N PHE A 100 2.50 8.50 -8.45
CA PHE A 100 2.96 8.77 -7.07
C PHE A 100 1.90 8.54 -6.00
N SER A 101 0.59 8.54 -6.34
CA SER A 101 -0.45 8.21 -5.35
C SER A 101 -0.42 6.72 -5.02
N SER A 102 -0.53 6.37 -3.74
CA SER A 102 -0.72 4.97 -3.29
C SER A 102 -2.15 4.48 -3.53
N ASP A 103 -3.11 5.41 -3.52
CA ASP A 103 -4.55 5.11 -3.52
C ASP A 103 -5.08 5.02 -4.96
N ASP A 104 -4.63 5.94 -5.81
CA ASP A 104 -5.11 6.10 -7.19
C ASP A 104 -4.07 5.72 -8.26
N GLY A 105 -2.89 5.26 -7.84
CA GLY A 105 -1.73 5.01 -8.70
C GLY A 105 -0.81 3.91 -8.17
N ILE A 106 0.43 3.90 -8.65
CA ILE A 106 1.43 2.88 -8.29
C ILE A 106 2.32 3.27 -7.11
N GLY A 107 2.14 4.44 -6.50
CA GLY A 107 2.83 4.80 -5.26
C GLY A 107 4.37 4.85 -5.34
N LEU A 108 4.95 5.33 -6.46
CA LEU A 108 6.41 5.46 -6.56
C LEU A 108 6.96 6.31 -5.40
N ASN A 109 7.99 5.80 -4.74
CA ASN A 109 8.51 6.37 -3.49
C ASN A 109 10.03 6.61 -3.51
N TYR A 110 10.68 6.37 -4.66
CA TYR A 110 12.10 6.65 -4.83
C TYR A 110 12.38 7.12 -6.27
N LEU A 111 12.95 8.32 -6.43
CA LEU A 111 13.37 8.83 -7.74
C LEU A 111 14.89 8.96 -7.86
N ARG A 112 15.40 8.78 -9.08
CA ARG A 112 16.79 9.10 -9.45
C ARG A 112 16.86 10.41 -10.22
N LEU A 113 17.87 11.23 -9.92
CA LEU A 113 18.14 12.50 -10.57
C LEU A 113 19.48 12.49 -11.27
N ALA A 114 19.52 13.09 -12.46
CA ALA A 114 20.75 13.50 -13.08
C ALA A 114 21.24 14.81 -12.46
N MET A 115 22.49 14.82 -11.98
CA MET A 115 23.14 16.05 -11.56
C MET A 115 23.71 16.75 -12.80
N GLY A 116 22.97 17.72 -13.32
CA GLY A 116 23.19 18.30 -14.62
C GLY A 116 22.58 17.44 -15.73
N ALA A 117 23.04 17.63 -16.96
CA ALA A 117 22.51 16.88 -18.10
C ALA A 117 22.99 15.41 -18.12
N SER A 118 22.06 14.52 -18.43
CA SER A 118 22.31 13.16 -18.91
C SER A 118 22.26 13.12 -20.44
N ASP A 119 22.18 11.93 -21.05
CA ASP A 119 21.74 11.75 -22.43
C ASP A 119 20.26 12.16 -22.65
N PHE A 120 19.43 12.05 -21.61
CA PHE A 120 18.05 12.52 -21.60
C PHE A 120 17.94 13.96 -21.07
N THR A 121 18.05 14.89 -22.01
CA THR A 121 17.84 16.32 -21.80
C THR A 121 17.09 16.93 -22.98
N ALA A 122 16.22 17.90 -22.72
CA ALA A 122 15.45 18.58 -23.75
C ALA A 122 16.25 19.69 -24.45
N ASP A 123 17.05 20.45 -23.69
CA ASP A 123 17.66 21.70 -24.15
C ASP A 123 19.17 21.75 -23.86
N GLY A 124 19.94 21.00 -24.64
CA GLY A 124 21.40 21.02 -24.61
C GLY A 124 22.00 20.35 -23.36
N PHE A 125 23.33 20.22 -23.38
CA PHE A 125 24.08 19.72 -22.24
C PHE A 125 24.46 20.87 -21.32
N TYR A 126 24.28 20.65 -20.03
CA TYR A 126 24.64 21.60 -18.98
C TYR A 126 25.22 20.88 -17.76
N THR A 127 25.98 21.63 -16.97
CA THR A 127 26.30 21.34 -15.58
C THR A 127 25.87 22.53 -14.73
N TYR A 128 25.97 22.42 -13.41
CA TYR A 128 25.66 23.54 -12.52
C TYR A 128 26.77 24.58 -12.42
N ASN A 129 27.87 24.45 -13.18
CA ASN A 129 28.98 25.41 -13.19
C ASN A 129 29.73 25.42 -14.54
N ASP A 130 29.00 25.63 -15.63
CA ASP A 130 29.59 25.74 -16.96
C ASP A 130 30.29 27.08 -17.18
N LEU A 131 31.45 27.04 -17.84
CA LEU A 131 32.28 28.21 -18.13
C LEU A 131 32.74 28.18 -19.59
N GLY A 132 33.15 29.35 -20.09
CA GLY A 132 33.75 29.45 -21.42
C GLY A 132 35.09 28.72 -21.52
N PRO A 133 35.59 28.47 -22.74
CA PRO A 133 36.88 27.81 -22.93
C PRO A 133 38.02 28.49 -22.15
N ASN A 134 38.86 27.68 -21.50
CA ASN A 134 40.01 28.09 -20.68
C ASN A 134 39.67 28.90 -19.41
N GLN A 135 38.41 28.93 -18.98
CA GLN A 135 38.01 29.48 -17.68
C GLN A 135 37.88 28.38 -16.64
N THR A 136 38.10 28.71 -15.36
CA THR A 136 37.99 27.80 -14.22
C THR A 136 37.37 28.53 -13.04
N ASP A 137 36.58 27.85 -12.23
CA ASP A 137 35.97 28.40 -11.01
C ASP A 137 36.20 27.46 -9.81
N PRO A 138 37.43 27.38 -9.27
CA PRO A 138 37.76 26.43 -8.21
C PRO A 138 36.97 26.67 -6.90
N ALA A 139 36.44 27.88 -6.72
CA ALA A 139 35.63 28.27 -5.56
C ALA A 139 34.12 28.02 -5.77
N LEU A 140 33.71 27.64 -6.99
CA LEU A 140 32.31 27.43 -7.37
C LEU A 140 31.42 28.65 -7.06
N ALA A 141 31.93 29.85 -7.33
CA ALA A 141 31.21 31.10 -7.16
C ALA A 141 30.01 31.21 -8.12
N GLY A 142 30.11 30.61 -9.30
CA GLY A 142 29.04 30.56 -10.30
C GLY A 142 28.18 29.29 -10.24
N PHE A 143 28.23 28.52 -9.16
CA PHE A 143 27.39 27.32 -9.04
C PHE A 143 25.91 27.69 -8.95
N SER A 144 25.06 27.08 -9.76
CA SER A 144 23.60 27.24 -9.67
C SER A 144 22.82 26.04 -10.22
N ILE A 145 21.75 25.66 -9.51
CA ILE A 145 20.75 24.68 -9.97
C ILE A 145 19.61 25.33 -10.77
N ASP A 146 19.75 26.59 -11.18
CA ASP A 146 18.72 27.30 -11.97
C ASP A 146 18.22 26.56 -13.22
N PRO A 147 19.03 25.76 -13.94
CA PRO A 147 18.53 24.95 -15.06
C PRO A 147 17.41 23.97 -14.69
N ASP A 148 17.34 23.54 -13.42
CA ASP A 148 16.37 22.54 -12.95
C ASP A 148 15.05 23.16 -12.46
N ARG A 149 15.05 24.46 -12.13
CA ARG A 149 13.89 25.19 -11.60
C ARG A 149 12.66 25.20 -12.51
N PRO A 150 12.78 25.27 -13.85
CA PRO A 150 11.60 25.33 -14.71
C PRO A 150 10.82 24.02 -14.81
N THR A 151 11.51 22.87 -14.69
CA THR A 151 10.89 21.57 -15.00
C THR A 151 11.08 20.52 -13.91
N ILE A 152 12.30 20.30 -13.42
CA ILE A 152 12.59 19.24 -12.44
C ILE A 152 11.97 19.58 -11.09
N LEU A 153 12.25 20.76 -10.52
CA LEU A 153 11.74 21.10 -9.17
C LEU A 153 10.20 21.09 -9.09
N PRO A 154 9.45 21.71 -10.04
CA PRO A 154 7.99 21.63 -10.02
C PRO A 154 7.44 20.20 -10.19
N SER A 155 8.18 19.31 -10.87
CA SER A 155 7.80 17.90 -10.98
C SER A 155 8.04 17.14 -9.68
N LEU A 156 9.10 17.48 -8.95
CA LEU A 156 9.38 16.94 -7.61
C LEU A 156 8.37 17.45 -6.58
N ASP A 157 7.97 18.71 -6.63
CA ASP A 157 6.90 19.26 -5.81
C ASP A 157 5.58 18.50 -6.02
N ALA A 158 5.21 18.29 -7.29
CA ALA A 158 3.99 17.55 -7.64
C ALA A 158 4.04 16.07 -7.23
N ALA A 159 5.21 15.44 -7.25
CA ALA A 159 5.42 14.08 -6.76
C ALA A 159 5.30 14.01 -5.23
N ARG A 160 5.98 14.92 -4.50
CA ARG A 160 5.92 14.99 -3.03
C ARG A 160 4.55 15.32 -2.47
N ALA A 161 3.75 16.10 -3.20
CA ALA A 161 2.38 16.40 -2.83
C ALA A 161 1.49 15.14 -2.77
N ARG A 162 1.87 14.07 -3.48
CA ARG A 162 1.15 12.79 -3.54
C ARG A 162 1.82 11.70 -2.70
N ASN A 163 3.15 11.77 -2.60
CA ASN A 163 3.94 10.86 -1.78
C ASN A 163 4.95 11.64 -0.93
N ALA A 164 4.58 11.91 0.32
CA ALA A 164 5.44 12.64 1.25
C ALA A 164 6.72 11.87 1.61
N ASP A 165 6.69 10.54 1.52
CA ASP A 165 7.82 9.65 1.84
C ASP A 165 8.83 9.49 0.68
N LEU A 166 8.64 10.23 -0.41
CA LEU A 166 9.50 10.19 -1.59
C LEU A 166 10.98 10.48 -1.24
N GLN A 167 11.84 9.51 -1.56
CA GLN A 167 13.29 9.61 -1.44
C GLN A 167 13.94 9.93 -2.79
N LEU A 168 15.12 10.58 -2.75
CA LEU A 168 15.84 11.02 -3.94
C LEU A 168 17.27 10.47 -3.96
N MET A 169 17.64 9.84 -5.06
CA MET A 169 19.01 9.52 -5.44
C MET A 169 19.49 10.54 -6.46
N ALA A 170 20.78 10.87 -6.44
CA ALA A 170 21.40 11.63 -7.51
C ALA A 170 22.70 10.99 -8.00
N SER A 171 23.00 11.17 -9.28
CA SER A 171 24.26 10.78 -9.91
C SER A 171 24.66 11.83 -10.96
N PRO A 172 25.93 12.27 -11.01
CA PRO A 172 26.42 13.08 -12.12
C PRO A 172 26.79 12.19 -13.31
N TRP A 173 26.37 12.57 -14.51
CA TRP A 173 26.91 11.97 -15.74
C TRP A 173 28.32 12.50 -15.99
N SER A 174 28.58 13.75 -15.63
CA SER A 174 29.84 14.41 -15.93
C SER A 174 30.16 15.50 -14.93
N ALA A 175 31.45 15.73 -14.70
CA ALA A 175 31.90 16.97 -14.09
C ALA A 175 31.81 18.15 -15.09
N PRO A 176 31.76 19.41 -14.63
CA PRO A 176 31.92 20.59 -15.49
C PRO A 176 33.12 20.44 -16.42
N GLY A 177 32.98 20.88 -17.68
CA GLY A 177 34.01 20.65 -18.70
C GLY A 177 35.41 21.14 -18.30
N TRP A 178 35.49 22.28 -17.60
CA TRP A 178 36.76 22.83 -17.11
C TRP A 178 37.45 21.98 -16.03
N MET A 179 36.71 21.07 -15.37
CA MET A 179 37.26 20.09 -14.43
C MET A 179 37.84 18.85 -15.12
N LYS A 180 37.70 18.72 -16.45
CA LYS A 180 38.00 17.49 -17.18
C LYS A 180 39.23 17.61 -18.06
N THR A 181 39.89 16.48 -18.28
CA THR A 181 41.15 16.38 -19.05
C THR A 181 41.03 16.85 -20.50
N ASN A 182 39.82 16.83 -21.06
CA ASN A 182 39.52 17.24 -22.44
C ASN A 182 38.74 18.57 -22.53
N GLY A 183 38.45 19.23 -21.41
CA GLY A 183 37.68 20.48 -21.41
C GLY A 183 36.19 20.33 -21.77
N SER A 184 35.64 19.11 -21.84
CA SER A 184 34.31 18.82 -22.36
C SER A 184 33.48 17.98 -21.40
N VAL A 185 32.17 18.24 -21.35
CA VAL A 185 31.22 17.39 -20.62
C VAL A 185 31.06 16.00 -21.25
N ILE A 186 31.42 15.82 -22.52
CA ILE A 186 31.41 14.54 -23.23
C ILE A 186 32.77 13.83 -23.09
N GLY A 187 32.75 12.59 -22.62
CA GLY A 187 33.93 11.71 -22.51
C GLY A 187 35.05 12.24 -21.58
N GLY A 188 36.28 11.75 -21.73
CA GLY A 188 37.41 12.21 -20.90
C GLY A 188 37.36 11.72 -19.44
N GLN A 189 38.14 12.36 -18.58
CA GLN A 189 38.32 11.98 -17.17
C GLN A 189 38.31 13.21 -16.27
N LEU A 190 37.94 13.03 -15.00
CA LEU A 190 38.12 14.06 -13.99
C LEU A 190 39.62 14.32 -13.77
N ALA A 191 40.06 15.57 -13.94
CA ALA A 191 41.48 15.90 -13.80
C ALA A 191 41.87 15.99 -12.30
N PRO A 192 43.02 15.40 -11.89
CA PRO A 192 43.41 15.31 -10.48
C PRO A 192 43.44 16.64 -9.73
N GLN A 193 43.87 17.72 -10.40
CA GLN A 193 43.93 19.05 -9.78
C GLN A 193 42.56 19.62 -9.37
N TRP A 194 41.46 19.03 -9.85
CA TRP A 194 40.09 19.49 -9.61
C TRP A 194 39.30 18.61 -8.65
N HIS A 195 39.90 17.58 -8.05
CA HIS A 195 39.22 16.68 -7.11
C HIS A 195 38.57 17.41 -5.93
N GLY A 196 39.27 18.39 -5.34
CA GLY A 196 38.71 19.21 -4.26
C GLY A 196 37.51 20.06 -4.71
N ALA A 197 37.60 20.68 -5.89
CA ALA A 197 36.49 21.47 -6.44
C ALA A 197 35.29 20.59 -6.81
N TYR A 198 35.54 19.39 -7.33
CA TYR A 198 34.49 18.42 -7.64
C TYR A 198 33.76 17.94 -6.38
N ALA A 199 34.47 17.68 -5.29
CA ALA A 199 33.84 17.33 -4.01
C ALA A 199 32.95 18.47 -3.48
N THR A 200 33.39 19.73 -3.60
CA THR A 200 32.56 20.90 -3.25
C THR A 200 31.36 21.06 -4.19
N TYR A 201 31.48 20.67 -5.46
CA TYR A 201 30.37 20.68 -6.43
C TYR A 201 29.26 19.72 -6.02
N LEU A 202 29.63 18.49 -5.63
CA LEU A 202 28.68 17.51 -5.08
C LEU A 202 28.02 18.01 -3.79
N GLN A 203 28.79 18.61 -2.89
CA GLN A 203 28.27 19.18 -1.64
C GLN A 203 27.25 20.30 -1.93
N LYS A 204 27.58 21.25 -2.80
CA LYS A 204 26.70 22.38 -3.15
C LYS A 204 25.39 21.93 -3.79
N PHE A 205 25.42 20.85 -4.59
CA PHE A 205 24.19 20.26 -5.13
C PHE A 205 23.28 19.74 -4.03
N VAL A 206 23.81 18.94 -3.10
CA VAL A 206 23.03 18.41 -1.96
C VAL A 206 22.44 19.54 -1.12
N GLU A 207 23.24 20.56 -0.81
CA GLU A 207 22.80 21.73 -0.05
C GLU A 207 21.72 22.53 -0.79
N ALA A 208 21.88 22.75 -2.10
CA ALA A 208 20.93 23.51 -2.90
C ALA A 208 19.57 22.79 -3.02
N TYR A 209 19.57 21.48 -3.30
CA TYR A 209 18.35 20.68 -3.38
C TYR A 209 17.64 20.58 -2.02
N ALA A 210 18.39 20.44 -0.91
CA ALA A 210 17.81 20.49 0.43
C ALA A 210 17.17 21.86 0.72
N ALA A 211 17.77 22.96 0.27
CA ALA A 211 17.22 24.32 0.43
C ALA A 211 15.91 24.54 -0.35
N GLU A 212 15.68 23.80 -1.44
CA GLU A 212 14.43 23.77 -2.20
C GLU A 212 13.40 22.76 -1.63
N GLY A 213 13.68 22.12 -0.49
CA GLY A 213 12.76 21.14 0.12
C GLY A 213 12.86 19.73 -0.47
N HIS A 214 13.94 19.42 -1.18
CA HIS A 214 14.17 18.13 -1.84
C HIS A 214 15.50 17.51 -1.40
N PRO A 215 15.66 17.10 -0.13
CA PRO A 215 16.91 16.52 0.35
C PRO A 215 17.28 15.25 -0.44
N ILE A 216 18.57 15.11 -0.72
CA ILE A 216 19.13 13.95 -1.43
C ILE A 216 19.46 12.86 -0.40
N ASP A 217 18.83 11.71 -0.52
CA ASP A 217 19.05 10.54 0.36
C ASP A 217 20.36 9.84 0.02
N THR A 218 20.58 9.53 -1.26
CA THR A 218 21.77 8.81 -1.74
C THR A 218 22.44 9.51 -2.93
N LEU A 219 23.76 9.41 -3.01
CA LEU A 219 24.57 10.01 -4.07
C LEU A 219 25.64 9.04 -4.57
N THR A 220 25.81 8.92 -5.89
CA THR A 220 27.02 8.30 -6.48
C THR A 220 27.93 9.38 -7.04
N LEU A 221 29.23 9.07 -7.17
CA LEU A 221 30.23 10.04 -7.63
C LEU A 221 30.30 10.15 -9.16
N GLN A 222 29.70 9.22 -9.89
CA GLN A 222 29.72 9.16 -11.35
C GLN A 222 28.73 8.09 -11.81
N ASN A 223 27.86 8.43 -12.76
CA ASN A 223 27.08 7.46 -13.51
C ASN A 223 27.99 6.60 -14.40
N GLU A 224 27.87 5.28 -14.33
CA GLU A 224 28.59 4.33 -15.21
C GLU A 224 30.09 4.63 -15.36
N PRO A 225 30.88 4.66 -14.28
CA PRO A 225 32.27 5.13 -14.28
C PRO A 225 33.24 4.36 -15.19
N LEU A 226 32.83 3.22 -15.74
CA LEU A 226 33.62 2.43 -16.70
C LEU A 226 33.17 2.61 -18.15
N PHE A 227 32.13 3.41 -18.39
CA PHE A 227 31.68 3.80 -19.72
C PHE A 227 32.12 5.23 -20.03
N THR A 228 32.46 5.51 -21.30
CA THR A 228 32.90 6.84 -21.73
C THR A 228 32.21 7.17 -23.04
N PRO A 229 31.07 7.88 -23.00
CA PRO A 229 30.28 8.17 -24.18
C PRO A 229 30.99 9.15 -25.13
N THR A 230 30.60 9.07 -26.41
CA THR A 230 31.13 9.92 -27.48
C THR A 230 30.16 11.01 -27.92
N SER A 231 28.90 10.96 -27.49
CA SER A 231 27.83 11.84 -27.97
C SER A 231 27.06 12.59 -26.88
N TYR A 232 27.24 12.23 -25.60
CA TYR A 232 26.50 12.80 -24.48
C TYR A 232 27.38 12.92 -23.22
N PRO A 233 26.93 13.60 -22.14
CA PRO A 233 27.70 13.80 -20.93
C PRO A 233 28.17 12.48 -20.32
N GLY A 234 29.43 12.41 -19.94
CA GLY A 234 30.03 11.19 -19.40
C GLY A 234 31.49 11.38 -19.05
N MET A 235 32.02 10.61 -18.10
CA MET A 235 33.46 10.54 -17.85
C MET A 235 33.88 9.19 -17.27
N SER A 236 35.08 8.74 -17.62
CA SER A 236 35.69 7.58 -16.96
C SER A 236 36.18 7.95 -15.57
N MET A 237 35.90 7.09 -14.60
CA MET A 237 36.39 7.17 -13.23
C MET A 237 36.82 5.77 -12.74
N PRO A 238 38.08 5.37 -12.90
CA PRO A 238 38.56 4.09 -12.39
C PRO A 238 38.36 3.96 -10.87
N ALA A 239 38.25 2.72 -10.37
CA ALA A 239 38.04 2.47 -8.93
C ALA A 239 39.10 3.16 -8.04
N THR A 240 40.35 3.22 -8.49
CA THR A 240 41.43 3.94 -7.78
C THR A 240 41.15 5.43 -7.61
N GLN A 241 40.53 6.06 -8.61
CA GLN A 241 40.13 7.47 -8.54
C GLN A 241 38.90 7.65 -7.66
N GLN A 242 37.91 6.75 -7.72
CA GLN A 242 36.73 6.81 -6.84
C GLN A 242 37.13 6.62 -5.37
N ILE A 243 38.06 5.70 -5.07
CA ILE A 243 38.64 5.52 -3.73
C ILE A 243 39.28 6.83 -3.24
N ASP A 244 40.14 7.44 -4.05
CA ASP A 244 40.84 8.67 -3.70
C ASP A 244 39.88 9.83 -3.43
N LEU A 245 38.88 10.01 -4.31
CA LEU A 245 37.84 11.02 -4.14
C LEU A 245 37.05 10.83 -2.85
N ILE A 246 36.55 9.62 -2.58
CA ILE A 246 35.78 9.34 -1.36
C ILE A 246 36.63 9.58 -0.13
N LYS A 247 37.86 9.05 -0.13
CA LYS A 247 38.77 9.04 1.01
C LYS A 247 39.30 10.43 1.37
N ASN A 248 39.74 11.18 0.37
CA ASN A 248 40.52 12.40 0.57
C ASN A 248 39.74 13.69 0.31
N HIS A 249 38.54 13.60 -0.29
CA HIS A 249 37.78 14.79 -0.70
C HIS A 249 36.30 14.72 -0.30
N VAL A 250 35.50 13.87 -0.94
CA VAL A 250 34.02 13.86 -0.80
C VAL A 250 33.59 13.46 0.61
N GLY A 251 34.11 12.35 1.14
CA GLY A 251 33.77 11.87 2.47
C GLY A 251 34.09 12.88 3.58
N PRO A 252 35.34 13.40 3.67
CA PRO A 252 35.69 14.45 4.61
C PRO A 252 34.87 15.74 4.44
N ASN A 253 34.61 16.17 3.19
CA ASN A 253 33.80 17.38 2.93
C ASN A 253 32.36 17.21 3.44
N PHE A 254 31.70 16.09 3.12
CA PHE A 254 30.33 15.82 3.56
C PHE A 254 30.24 15.73 5.08
N ALA A 255 31.19 15.04 5.72
CA ALA A 255 31.25 14.94 7.17
C ALA A 255 31.48 16.32 7.83
N ALA A 256 32.36 17.15 7.29
CA ALA A 256 32.62 18.50 7.80
C ALA A 256 31.42 19.45 7.62
N ALA A 257 30.66 19.29 6.54
CA ALA A 257 29.43 20.02 6.28
C ALA A 257 28.20 19.48 7.06
N GLY A 258 28.33 18.33 7.72
CA GLY A 258 27.24 17.69 8.47
C GLY A 258 26.14 17.11 7.55
N LEU A 259 26.47 16.78 6.31
CA LEU A 259 25.53 16.18 5.37
C LEU A 259 25.24 14.73 5.73
N THR A 260 23.95 14.35 5.70
CA THR A 260 23.49 12.98 5.97
C THR A 260 23.32 12.13 4.71
N THR A 261 23.49 12.73 3.53
CA THR A 261 23.41 12.02 2.24
C THR A 261 24.39 10.87 2.19
N GLN A 262 23.89 9.69 1.85
CA GLN A 262 24.63 8.45 1.81
C GLN A 262 25.40 8.33 0.50
N LEU A 263 26.71 8.06 0.57
CA LEU A 263 27.51 7.82 -0.64
C LEU A 263 27.42 6.34 -1.05
N LEU A 264 27.19 6.10 -2.34
CA LEU A 264 27.20 4.77 -2.95
C LEU A 264 28.41 4.61 -3.86
N ALA A 265 29.04 3.43 -3.80
CA ALA A 265 30.11 3.05 -4.71
C ALA A 265 29.53 2.55 -6.05
N TYR A 266 30.36 2.62 -7.09
CA TYR A 266 30.16 2.01 -8.41
C TYR A 266 29.11 2.66 -9.33
N ASP A 267 27.82 2.32 -9.24
CA ASP A 267 26.74 2.81 -10.14
C ASP A 267 26.91 2.34 -11.60
N HIS A 268 27.07 1.03 -11.79
CA HIS A 268 27.24 0.41 -13.11
C HIS A 268 26.90 -1.10 -13.07
N ASN A 269 27.19 -1.82 -14.14
CA ASN A 269 26.60 -3.14 -14.42
C ASN A 269 26.97 -4.28 -13.47
N TRP A 270 26.09 -5.27 -13.37
CA TRP A 270 26.33 -6.50 -12.59
C TRP A 270 27.51 -7.35 -13.09
N ASP A 271 28.05 -7.08 -14.27
CA ASP A 271 29.15 -7.85 -14.87
C ASP A 271 30.51 -7.66 -14.17
N ASN A 272 30.65 -6.65 -13.30
CA ASN A 272 31.92 -6.36 -12.64
C ASN A 272 31.78 -6.04 -11.14
N THR A 273 31.91 -7.09 -10.32
CA THR A 273 31.97 -6.97 -8.85
C THR A 273 33.33 -6.48 -8.33
N ALA A 274 34.39 -6.53 -9.14
CA ALA A 274 35.74 -6.17 -8.68
C ALA A 274 35.86 -4.67 -8.38
N TYR A 275 35.14 -3.82 -9.11
CA TYR A 275 35.12 -2.38 -8.87
C TYR A 275 34.56 -2.02 -7.48
N PRO A 276 33.30 -2.36 -7.14
CA PRO A 276 32.76 -2.01 -5.83
C PRO A 276 33.53 -2.68 -4.69
N LEU A 277 34.00 -3.92 -4.88
CA LEU A 277 34.84 -4.58 -3.88
C LEU A 277 36.16 -3.84 -3.64
N ALA A 278 36.79 -3.28 -4.67
CA ALA A 278 38.00 -2.48 -4.49
C ALA A 278 37.73 -1.22 -3.63
N VAL A 279 36.61 -0.53 -3.87
CA VAL A 279 36.21 0.64 -3.08
C VAL A 279 35.92 0.26 -1.63
N LEU A 280 35.13 -0.80 -1.42
CA LEU A 280 34.77 -1.26 -0.09
C LEU A 280 35.95 -1.90 0.67
N ASN A 281 36.98 -2.39 -0.02
CA ASN A 281 38.19 -2.93 0.63
C ASN A 281 39.17 -1.84 1.12
N ASP A 282 39.06 -0.58 0.68
CA ASP A 282 39.83 0.51 1.30
C ASP A 282 39.15 0.94 2.62
N PRO A 283 39.82 0.79 3.78
CA PRO A 283 39.19 1.00 5.08
C PRO A 283 38.80 2.45 5.34
N VAL A 284 39.44 3.42 4.67
CA VAL A 284 39.17 4.85 4.86
C VAL A 284 38.06 5.30 3.92
N ALA A 285 38.00 4.79 2.69
CA ALA A 285 36.86 5.05 1.80
C ALA A 285 35.58 4.39 2.34
N ARG A 286 35.66 3.12 2.78
CA ARG A 286 34.52 2.34 3.29
C ARG A 286 33.75 3.01 4.43
N GLN A 287 34.40 3.85 5.24
CA GLN A 287 33.72 4.53 6.36
C GLN A 287 32.71 5.58 5.88
N TYR A 288 32.88 6.10 4.66
CA TYR A 288 32.01 7.13 4.07
C TYR A 288 30.96 6.56 3.11
N VAL A 289 31.06 5.28 2.75
CA VAL A 289 30.20 4.62 1.78
C VAL A 289 29.13 3.80 2.50
N ALA A 290 27.86 4.01 2.18
CA ALA A 290 26.74 3.24 2.74
C ALA A 290 26.52 1.91 2.00
N GLY A 291 26.80 1.88 0.69
CA GLY A 291 26.47 0.72 -0.14
C GLY A 291 27.08 0.74 -1.53
N THR A 292 26.59 -0.15 -2.38
CA THR A 292 26.96 -0.26 -3.80
C THR A 292 25.73 -0.11 -4.67
N ALA A 293 25.83 0.71 -5.71
CA ALA A 293 24.82 0.88 -6.75
C ALA A 293 25.14 0.00 -7.97
N PHE A 294 24.11 -0.62 -8.55
CA PHE A 294 24.21 -1.50 -9.72
C PHE A 294 23.18 -1.18 -10.81
N HIS A 295 23.59 -1.41 -12.06
CA HIS A 295 22.75 -1.35 -13.26
C HIS A 295 22.51 -2.74 -13.86
N GLY A 296 21.44 -2.85 -14.65
CA GLY A 296 20.97 -4.10 -15.24
C GLY A 296 21.32 -4.34 -16.72
N TYR A 297 22.26 -3.59 -17.32
CA TYR A 297 22.53 -3.71 -18.76
C TYR A 297 23.45 -4.89 -19.13
N ALA A 298 24.25 -5.37 -18.18
CA ALA A 298 25.12 -6.52 -18.37
C ALA A 298 25.36 -7.28 -17.06
N GLY A 299 25.63 -8.58 -17.17
CA GLY A 299 25.87 -9.46 -16.02
C GLY A 299 24.60 -10.10 -15.47
N ASP A 300 24.64 -10.52 -14.21
CA ASP A 300 23.57 -11.26 -13.55
C ASP A 300 23.30 -10.70 -12.14
N VAL A 301 22.03 -10.64 -11.77
CA VAL A 301 21.53 -10.11 -10.49
C VAL A 301 22.24 -10.70 -9.26
N SER A 302 22.78 -11.92 -9.34
CA SER A 302 23.54 -12.56 -8.26
C SER A 302 24.86 -11.87 -7.90
N ALA A 303 25.39 -11.01 -8.77
CA ALA A 303 26.56 -10.17 -8.49
C ALA A 303 26.37 -9.31 -7.23
N GLN A 304 25.14 -8.88 -6.96
CA GLN A 304 24.78 -8.16 -5.74
C GLN A 304 25.08 -8.98 -4.49
N SER A 305 24.69 -10.26 -4.48
CA SER A 305 24.97 -11.18 -3.38
C SER A 305 26.47 -11.41 -3.19
N VAL A 306 27.27 -11.41 -4.27
CA VAL A 306 28.74 -11.52 -4.17
C VAL A 306 29.31 -10.34 -3.38
N VAL A 307 28.91 -9.11 -3.70
CA VAL A 307 29.38 -7.90 -3.00
C VAL A 307 28.85 -7.86 -1.58
N ARG A 308 27.55 -8.11 -1.38
CA ARG A 308 26.92 -8.17 -0.05
C ARG A 308 27.59 -9.17 0.87
N ASN A 309 27.89 -10.38 0.39
CA ASN A 309 28.50 -11.43 1.22
C ASN A 309 29.93 -11.08 1.63
N ALA A 310 30.66 -10.32 0.80
CA ALA A 310 31.98 -9.83 1.13
C ALA A 310 31.94 -8.65 2.13
N HIS A 311 30.90 -7.80 2.06
CA HIS A 311 30.70 -6.63 2.92
C HIS A 311 29.28 -6.61 3.51
N PRO A 312 28.99 -7.48 4.50
CA PRO A 312 27.65 -7.61 5.09
C PRO A 312 27.24 -6.42 5.97
N ASP A 313 28.07 -5.40 6.11
CA ASP A 313 27.74 -4.10 6.70
C ASP A 313 27.29 -3.04 5.68
N LYS A 314 27.28 -3.36 4.37
CA LYS A 314 26.96 -2.43 3.29
C LYS A 314 25.69 -2.82 2.54
N GLU A 315 24.89 -1.83 2.18
CA GLU A 315 23.64 -1.99 1.44
C GLU A 315 23.90 -2.17 -0.07
N ILE A 316 22.91 -2.73 -0.77
CA ILE A 316 22.92 -2.85 -2.23
C ILE A 316 21.74 -2.05 -2.79
N TYR A 317 22.00 -1.29 -3.84
CA TYR A 317 21.02 -0.47 -4.54
C TYR A 317 21.00 -0.90 -6.01
N PHE A 318 19.82 -1.12 -6.57
CA PHE A 318 19.64 -1.23 -8.02
C PHE A 318 19.11 0.12 -8.53
N THR A 319 19.85 0.75 -9.42
CA THR A 319 19.75 2.19 -9.67
C THR A 319 19.46 2.54 -11.12
N GLU A 320 19.60 1.59 -12.05
CA GLU A 320 19.26 1.83 -13.45
C GLU A 320 19.06 0.55 -14.28
N VAL A 321 17.99 0.53 -15.06
CA VAL A 321 17.88 -0.18 -16.34
C VAL A 321 16.74 0.44 -17.14
N THR A 322 16.81 0.34 -18.46
CA THR A 322 15.78 0.85 -19.37
C THR A 322 15.06 -0.28 -20.09
N GLY A 323 13.78 -0.08 -20.39
CA GLY A 323 13.11 -0.78 -21.48
C GLY A 323 13.22 0.02 -22.78
N GLY A 324 12.73 -0.55 -23.87
CA GLY A 324 12.82 0.07 -25.18
C GLY A 324 12.35 -0.83 -26.33
N ASP A 325 12.38 -0.30 -27.55
CA ASP A 325 11.94 -1.01 -28.76
C ASP A 325 12.83 -2.20 -29.10
N PHE A 326 14.04 -2.27 -28.56
CA PHE A 326 14.91 -3.45 -28.60
C PHE A 326 14.32 -4.67 -27.87
N ALA A 327 13.34 -4.47 -26.97
CA ALA A 327 12.60 -5.50 -26.26
C ALA A 327 11.08 -5.24 -26.37
N PRO A 328 10.44 -5.52 -27.51
CA PRO A 328 9.06 -5.09 -27.78
C PRO A 328 7.97 -5.99 -27.17
N VAL A 329 8.35 -7.17 -26.65
CA VAL A 329 7.41 -8.18 -26.15
C VAL A 329 7.13 -7.93 -24.66
N PHE A 330 5.96 -7.35 -24.36
CA PHE A 330 5.55 -7.00 -22.98
C PHE A 330 5.62 -8.19 -22.02
N GLU A 331 5.22 -9.39 -22.46
CA GLU A 331 5.30 -10.60 -21.62
C GLU A 331 6.74 -10.87 -21.20
N ASP A 332 7.70 -10.77 -22.12
CA ASP A 332 9.11 -11.02 -21.80
C ASP A 332 9.66 -9.97 -20.84
N ASN A 333 9.30 -8.68 -21.02
CA ASN A 333 9.69 -7.61 -20.10
C ASN A 333 9.08 -7.79 -18.71
N LEU A 334 7.79 -8.08 -18.61
CA LEU A 334 7.09 -8.32 -17.34
C LEU A 334 7.79 -9.44 -16.54
N ILE A 335 8.08 -10.56 -17.20
CA ILE A 335 8.74 -11.70 -16.58
C ILE A 335 10.18 -11.35 -16.20
N TRP A 336 10.89 -10.62 -17.05
CA TRP A 336 12.27 -10.21 -16.77
C TRP A 336 12.35 -9.22 -15.60
N TYR A 337 11.48 -8.20 -15.55
CA TYR A 337 11.42 -7.24 -14.45
C TYR A 337 11.07 -7.90 -13.12
N ALA A 338 10.05 -8.76 -13.11
CA ALA A 338 9.70 -9.50 -11.90
C ALA A 338 10.85 -10.42 -11.45
N ARG A 339 11.42 -11.21 -12.37
CA ARG A 339 12.47 -12.18 -12.05
C ARG A 339 13.76 -11.52 -11.58
N ASN A 340 14.23 -10.49 -12.28
CA ASN A 340 15.57 -9.95 -12.06
C ASN A 340 15.57 -8.74 -11.14
N LEU A 341 14.50 -7.93 -11.11
CA LEU A 341 14.46 -6.69 -10.35
C LEU A 341 13.65 -6.85 -9.06
N LEU A 342 12.35 -7.10 -9.18
CA LEU A 342 11.45 -7.08 -8.02
C LEU A 342 11.72 -8.25 -7.07
N ILE A 343 11.75 -9.47 -7.62
CA ILE A 343 11.99 -10.69 -6.87
C ILE A 343 13.49 -10.94 -6.80
N GLY A 344 14.18 -11.01 -7.93
CA GLY A 344 15.61 -11.32 -8.00
C GLY A 344 16.46 -10.30 -7.27
N GLY A 345 16.20 -9.00 -7.45
CA GLY A 345 16.93 -7.93 -6.79
C GLY A 345 16.79 -8.02 -5.27
N ALA A 346 15.56 -8.07 -4.75
CA ALA A 346 15.32 -8.23 -3.32
C ALA A 346 15.87 -9.56 -2.77
N ARG A 347 15.81 -10.65 -3.54
CA ARG A 347 16.41 -11.94 -3.16
C ARG A 347 17.94 -11.90 -3.11
N ASN A 348 18.55 -10.98 -3.86
CA ASN A 348 19.99 -10.70 -3.88
C ASN A 348 20.36 -9.39 -3.15
N TRP A 349 19.60 -9.03 -2.11
CA TRP A 349 19.88 -7.92 -1.19
C TRP A 349 19.72 -6.50 -1.74
N GLY A 350 19.24 -6.34 -2.97
CA GLY A 350 18.84 -5.03 -3.49
C GLY A 350 17.75 -4.40 -2.62
N ALA A 351 17.98 -3.16 -2.20
CA ALA A 351 17.07 -2.37 -1.37
C ALA A 351 16.23 -1.39 -2.20
N THR A 352 16.64 -1.10 -3.44
CA THR A 352 15.89 -0.28 -4.39
C THR A 352 15.64 -1.02 -5.69
N VAL A 353 14.65 -0.56 -6.46
CA VAL A 353 14.57 -0.79 -7.92
C VAL A 353 14.25 0.54 -8.59
N LEU A 354 15.22 1.10 -9.31
CA LEU A 354 15.03 2.33 -10.10
C LEU A 354 15.19 1.99 -11.59
N LEU A 355 14.12 2.21 -12.36
CA LEU A 355 14.18 2.19 -13.82
C LEU A 355 14.69 3.53 -14.35
N TRP A 356 14.92 3.61 -15.66
CA TRP A 356 15.50 4.81 -16.27
C TRP A 356 14.48 5.94 -16.44
N ASN A 357 14.02 6.30 -17.63
CA ASN A 357 13.16 7.49 -17.76
C ASN A 357 11.76 7.28 -17.14
N LEU A 358 11.27 8.23 -16.34
CA LEU A 358 9.90 8.23 -15.84
C LEU A 358 8.88 8.45 -16.96
N ALA A 359 9.17 9.38 -17.88
CA ALA A 359 8.34 9.69 -19.04
C ALA A 359 9.20 9.96 -20.28
N LEU A 360 8.80 9.40 -21.42
CA LEU A 360 9.28 9.75 -22.77
C LEU A 360 8.07 9.85 -23.71
N ASP A 361 8.26 10.42 -24.89
CA ASP A 361 7.21 10.43 -25.91
C ASP A 361 7.20 9.13 -26.75
N GLU A 362 6.31 9.05 -27.75
CA GLU A 362 6.19 7.88 -28.63
C GLU A 362 7.42 7.58 -29.50
N ASN A 363 8.41 8.48 -29.55
CA ASN A 363 9.67 8.33 -30.27
C ASN A 363 10.88 8.14 -29.33
N GLY A 364 10.65 8.04 -28.01
CA GLY A 364 11.73 8.02 -27.02
C GLY A 364 12.34 9.39 -26.75
N ASP A 365 11.69 10.48 -27.16
CA ASP A 365 12.17 11.85 -27.07
C ASP A 365 11.66 12.58 -25.81
N PRO A 366 12.26 13.73 -25.45
CA PRO A 366 13.48 14.29 -26.04
C PRO A 366 14.75 13.58 -25.55
N HIS A 367 15.77 13.49 -26.39
CA HIS A 367 17.11 13.03 -26.00
C HIS A 367 18.19 13.76 -26.82
N LEU A 368 19.41 13.80 -26.30
CA LEU A 368 20.57 14.32 -27.03
C LEU A 368 21.70 13.28 -26.99
N GLY A 369 21.78 12.48 -28.04
CA GLY A 369 22.67 11.32 -28.08
C GLY A 369 22.18 10.23 -27.12
N GLY A 370 23.02 9.23 -26.85
CA GLY A 370 22.63 8.11 -25.99
C GLY A 370 21.62 7.19 -26.64
N CYS A 371 20.63 6.76 -25.87
CA CYS A 371 19.66 5.74 -26.27
C CYS A 371 18.54 6.31 -27.15
N SER A 372 18.46 5.86 -28.40
CA SER A 372 17.45 6.32 -29.37
C SER A 372 16.19 5.46 -29.45
N ASP A 373 16.17 4.33 -28.74
CA ASP A 373 15.09 3.34 -28.75
C ASP A 373 14.65 2.99 -27.33
N CYS A 374 14.92 3.88 -26.36
CA CYS A 374 14.50 3.74 -24.97
C CYS A 374 13.04 4.17 -24.76
N ARG A 375 12.41 3.57 -23.77
CA ARG A 375 11.02 3.83 -23.37
C ARG A 375 10.95 4.24 -21.91
N GLY A 376 10.08 5.21 -21.61
CA GLY A 376 9.81 5.64 -20.25
C GLY A 376 8.80 4.75 -19.51
N VAL A 377 8.67 4.93 -18.19
CA VAL A 377 7.62 4.27 -17.38
C VAL A 377 6.23 4.55 -17.94
N ILE A 378 6.02 5.80 -18.36
CA ILE A 378 4.86 6.22 -19.15
C ILE A 378 5.31 6.80 -20.50
N THR A 379 4.45 6.65 -21.50
CA THR A 379 4.57 7.34 -22.79
C THR A 379 3.61 8.52 -22.83
N VAL A 380 4.13 9.72 -23.07
CA VAL A 380 3.35 10.95 -23.24
C VAL A 380 3.25 11.25 -24.73
N ASN A 381 2.06 11.15 -25.32
CA ASN A 381 1.91 11.43 -26.74
C ASN A 381 2.21 12.91 -27.05
N SER A 382 3.20 13.16 -27.90
CA SER A 382 3.75 14.49 -28.18
C SER A 382 2.73 15.49 -28.76
N GLN A 383 1.67 15.00 -29.40
CA GLN A 383 0.65 15.82 -30.06
C GLN A 383 -0.60 16.04 -29.21
N SER A 384 -1.06 15.02 -28.50
CA SER A 384 -2.33 15.02 -27.77
C SER A 384 -2.19 15.14 -26.25
N GLY A 385 -1.00 14.89 -25.71
CA GLY A 385 -0.78 14.75 -24.27
C GLY A 385 -1.45 13.51 -23.67
N ALA A 386 -1.92 12.56 -24.49
CA ALA A 386 -2.45 11.30 -24.01
C ALA A 386 -1.33 10.47 -23.36
N VAL A 387 -1.60 9.94 -22.16
CA VAL A 387 -0.64 9.15 -21.39
C VAL A 387 -0.94 7.66 -21.57
N THR A 388 0.09 6.87 -21.87
CA THR A 388 0.04 5.41 -21.91
C THR A 388 0.96 4.83 -20.84
N HIS A 389 0.46 3.87 -20.05
CA HIS A 389 1.28 3.12 -19.09
C HIS A 389 1.97 1.95 -19.79
N ASN A 390 3.29 1.84 -19.64
CA ASN A 390 4.11 0.78 -20.25
C ASN A 390 4.31 -0.40 -19.28
N GLU A 391 4.91 -1.50 -19.73
CA GLU A 391 5.26 -2.64 -18.85
C GLU A 391 6.06 -2.25 -17.61
N GLU A 392 6.88 -1.20 -17.68
CA GLU A 392 7.60 -0.64 -16.54
C GLU A 392 6.64 -0.18 -15.43
N PHE A 393 5.55 0.49 -15.79
CA PHE A 393 4.53 1.00 -14.86
C PHE A 393 3.89 -0.14 -14.08
N TYR A 394 3.38 -1.15 -14.79
CA TYR A 394 2.72 -2.30 -14.16
C TYR A 394 3.69 -3.14 -13.35
N SER A 395 4.95 -3.27 -13.80
CA SER A 395 5.97 -4.00 -13.07
C SER A 395 6.34 -3.30 -11.77
N LEU A 396 6.59 -1.98 -11.81
CA LEU A 396 6.88 -1.21 -10.60
C LEU A 396 5.70 -1.26 -9.62
N GLY A 397 4.46 -1.08 -10.10
CA GLY A 397 3.26 -1.08 -9.27
C GLY A 397 3.04 -2.36 -8.45
N HIS A 398 3.48 -3.52 -8.95
CA HIS A 398 3.45 -4.76 -8.18
C HIS A 398 4.24 -4.68 -6.85
N ALA A 399 5.23 -3.81 -6.75
CA ALA A 399 5.99 -3.58 -5.53
C ALA A 399 5.68 -2.23 -4.88
N SER A 400 5.80 -1.13 -5.63
CA SER A 400 5.76 0.24 -5.08
C SER A 400 4.44 0.59 -4.38
N GLN A 401 3.32 0.02 -4.83
CA GLN A 401 2.01 0.30 -4.23
C GLN A 401 1.84 -0.33 -2.85
N HIS A 402 2.49 -1.46 -2.59
CA HIS A 402 2.27 -2.27 -1.37
C HIS A 402 3.50 -2.41 -0.47
N VAL A 403 4.71 -2.18 -0.99
CA VAL A 403 5.96 -2.28 -0.22
C VAL A 403 6.43 -0.88 0.15
N GLN A 404 6.13 -0.49 1.39
CA GLN A 404 6.42 0.85 1.92
C GLN A 404 7.92 1.06 2.15
N PRO A 405 8.41 2.31 2.10
CA PRO A 405 9.76 2.64 2.58
C PRO A 405 9.92 2.15 4.02
N GLY A 406 11.01 1.44 4.30
CA GLY A 406 11.24 0.84 5.61
C GLY A 406 10.70 -0.59 5.76
N ALA A 407 9.98 -1.13 4.78
CA ALA A 407 9.59 -2.54 4.78
C ALA A 407 10.81 -3.45 4.89
N VAL A 408 10.71 -4.55 5.63
CA VAL A 408 11.77 -5.53 5.78
C VAL A 408 11.45 -6.73 4.92
N ARG A 409 12.39 -7.17 4.08
CA ARG A 409 12.24 -8.44 3.37
C ARG A 409 12.22 -9.58 4.40
N ILE A 410 11.21 -10.45 4.34
CA ILE A 410 11.04 -11.60 5.22
C ILE A 410 11.27 -12.93 4.50
N GLY A 411 11.27 -14.04 5.24
CA GLY A 411 11.52 -15.38 4.71
C GLY A 411 10.41 -15.86 3.79
N SER A 412 10.76 -16.32 2.59
CA SER A 412 9.89 -17.14 1.75
C SER A 412 10.68 -18.07 0.84
N ASN A 413 10.18 -19.30 0.64
CA ASN A 413 10.75 -20.20 -0.36
C ASN A 413 10.27 -19.83 -1.76
N SER A 414 11.17 -20.00 -2.73
CA SER A 414 10.97 -19.69 -4.14
C SER A 414 11.50 -20.87 -4.97
N ILE A 415 10.81 -21.22 -6.06
CA ILE A 415 11.17 -22.34 -6.93
C ILE A 415 11.40 -21.81 -8.34
N ASN A 416 12.68 -21.66 -8.70
CA ASN A 416 13.12 -21.09 -9.97
C ASN A 416 12.45 -21.77 -11.16
N ASN A 417 11.98 -20.98 -12.13
CA ASN A 417 11.28 -21.43 -13.34
C ASN A 417 9.96 -22.16 -13.11
N LEU A 418 9.41 -22.15 -11.89
CA LEU A 418 8.08 -22.67 -11.59
C LEU A 418 7.22 -21.61 -10.92
N ILE A 419 7.63 -21.16 -9.73
CA ILE A 419 7.01 -20.04 -9.02
C ILE A 419 8.10 -19.31 -8.25
N GLU A 420 8.35 -18.08 -8.66
CA GLU A 420 9.36 -17.24 -8.03
C GLU A 420 8.68 -16.27 -7.08
N THR A 421 9.19 -16.14 -5.86
CA THR A 421 8.52 -15.36 -4.81
C THR A 421 9.48 -14.56 -3.94
N VAL A 422 8.96 -13.46 -3.39
CA VAL A 422 9.60 -12.70 -2.31
C VAL A 422 8.50 -12.15 -1.40
N ALA A 423 8.78 -12.06 -0.10
CA ALA A 423 7.84 -11.54 0.88
C ALA A 423 8.45 -10.40 1.69
N PHE A 424 7.60 -9.49 2.14
CA PHE A 424 7.96 -8.30 2.90
C PHE A 424 7.02 -8.11 4.08
N GLN A 425 7.50 -7.41 5.11
CA GLN A 425 6.68 -6.86 6.18
C GLN A 425 6.91 -5.35 6.25
N ASN A 426 5.83 -4.58 6.11
CA ASN A 426 5.85 -3.12 6.18
C ASN A 426 6.01 -2.64 7.63
N PRO A 427 6.38 -1.35 7.84
CA PRO A 427 6.49 -0.76 9.18
C PRO A 427 5.18 -0.76 9.99
N ASP A 428 4.03 -0.69 9.31
CA ASP A 428 2.69 -0.80 9.92
C ASP A 428 2.31 -2.25 10.30
N GLY A 429 3.17 -3.22 9.93
CA GLY A 429 3.00 -4.65 10.21
C GLY A 429 2.26 -5.43 9.12
N SER A 430 1.68 -4.76 8.12
CA SER A 430 1.11 -5.42 6.93
C SER A 430 2.20 -6.22 6.21
N GLN A 431 1.80 -7.27 5.50
CA GLN A 431 2.74 -8.13 4.79
C GLN A 431 2.35 -8.26 3.33
N VAL A 432 3.37 -8.47 2.51
CA VAL A 432 3.23 -8.56 1.06
C VAL A 432 3.95 -9.80 0.56
N LEU A 433 3.33 -10.55 -0.35
CA LEU A 433 3.95 -11.61 -1.14
C LEU A 433 3.86 -11.25 -2.62
N LEU A 434 5.00 -11.09 -3.28
CA LEU A 434 5.07 -11.05 -4.74
C LEU A 434 5.30 -12.47 -5.25
N ALA A 435 4.55 -12.87 -6.27
CA ALA A 435 4.66 -14.17 -6.92
C ALA A 435 4.66 -14.05 -8.45
N LEU A 436 5.62 -14.70 -9.09
CA LEU A 436 5.78 -14.79 -10.54
C LEU A 436 5.52 -16.23 -10.98
N ASN A 437 4.59 -16.42 -11.91
CA ASN A 437 4.47 -17.66 -12.69
C ASN A 437 5.11 -17.44 -14.08
N PRO A 438 6.35 -17.90 -14.30
CA PRO A 438 7.02 -17.74 -15.59
C PRO A 438 6.62 -18.80 -16.62
N THR A 439 5.77 -19.76 -16.24
CA THR A 439 5.43 -20.92 -17.07
C THR A 439 4.28 -20.61 -18.04
N PRO A 440 4.17 -21.32 -19.18
CA PRO A 440 3.09 -21.11 -20.14
C PRO A 440 1.74 -21.71 -19.69
N ASN A 441 1.64 -22.23 -18.47
CA ASN A 441 0.41 -22.84 -17.94
C ASN A 441 -0.01 -22.13 -16.64
N PRO A 442 -1.31 -22.07 -16.33
CA PRO A 442 -1.76 -21.68 -15.01
C PRO A 442 -1.16 -22.57 -13.91
N LEU A 443 -0.79 -21.97 -12.79
CA LEU A 443 -0.13 -22.65 -11.68
C LEU A 443 -0.92 -22.47 -10.39
N LEU A 444 -1.41 -23.60 -9.84
CA LEU A 444 -1.98 -23.62 -8.49
C LEU A 444 -0.86 -23.65 -7.44
N PHE A 445 -0.82 -22.65 -6.58
CA PHE A 445 0.05 -22.61 -5.42
C PHE A 445 -0.74 -22.40 -4.13
N ARG A 446 -0.07 -22.65 -3.00
CA ARG A 446 -0.60 -22.48 -1.65
C ARG A 446 0.38 -21.67 -0.82
N ALA A 447 -0.01 -20.46 -0.42
CA ALA A 447 0.73 -19.67 0.56
C ALA A 447 0.42 -20.17 1.97
N VAL A 448 1.43 -20.29 2.83
CA VAL A 448 1.32 -20.78 4.20
C VAL A 448 2.12 -19.87 5.12
N ARG A 449 1.49 -19.33 6.16
CA ARG A 449 2.14 -18.55 7.23
C ARG A 449 1.49 -18.88 8.57
N ASP A 450 2.25 -19.00 9.65
CA ASP A 450 1.72 -19.09 11.03
C ASP A 450 0.53 -20.04 11.25
N GLY A 451 0.56 -21.21 10.60
CA GLY A 451 -0.53 -22.19 10.69
C GLY A 451 -1.82 -21.77 9.99
N LYS A 452 -1.76 -20.81 9.07
CA LYS A 452 -2.79 -20.34 8.15
C LYS A 452 -2.35 -20.54 6.70
N ASN A 453 -3.30 -20.64 5.77
CA ASN A 453 -2.99 -20.81 4.35
C ASN A 453 -4.07 -20.27 3.41
N PHE A 454 -3.71 -19.84 2.21
CA PHE A 454 -4.66 -19.68 1.10
C PHE A 454 -4.13 -20.38 -0.15
N ARG A 455 -5.02 -20.65 -1.10
CA ARG A 455 -4.66 -21.20 -2.42
C ARG A 455 -5.02 -20.20 -3.50
N TYR A 456 -4.17 -20.13 -4.52
CA TYR A 456 -4.42 -19.26 -5.67
C TYR A 456 -3.90 -19.92 -6.95
N THR A 457 -4.65 -19.79 -8.04
CA THR A 457 -4.21 -20.23 -9.37
C THR A 457 -3.69 -19.01 -10.13
N LEU A 458 -2.36 -18.88 -10.21
CA LEU A 458 -1.72 -17.84 -11.00
C LEU A 458 -1.92 -18.15 -12.48
N PRO A 459 -2.41 -17.20 -13.30
CA PRO A 459 -2.43 -17.35 -14.74
C PRO A 459 -1.05 -17.67 -15.31
N ALA A 460 -1.01 -18.25 -16.50
CA ALA A 460 0.25 -18.41 -17.24
C ALA A 460 0.95 -17.06 -17.40
N ARG A 461 2.28 -17.04 -17.31
CA ARG A 461 3.11 -15.86 -17.61
C ARG A 461 2.60 -14.58 -16.92
N SER A 462 2.42 -14.65 -15.60
CA SER A 462 1.81 -13.58 -14.82
C SER A 462 2.61 -13.24 -13.56
N VAL A 463 2.42 -12.02 -13.08
CA VAL A 463 2.89 -11.53 -11.79
C VAL A 463 1.68 -11.20 -10.94
N ALA A 464 1.74 -11.56 -9.66
CA ALA A 464 0.72 -11.23 -8.69
C ALA A 464 1.33 -10.66 -7.42
N THR A 465 0.62 -9.70 -6.83
CA THR A 465 0.91 -9.16 -5.50
C THR A 465 -0.23 -9.55 -4.57
N PHE A 466 0.13 -10.12 -3.43
CA PHE A 466 -0.79 -10.48 -2.35
C PHE A 466 -0.45 -9.60 -1.15
N ALA A 467 -1.40 -8.81 -0.64
CA ALA A 467 -1.20 -7.92 0.50
C ALA A 467 -2.25 -8.18 1.58
N TRP A 468 -1.87 -8.05 2.85
CA TRP A 468 -2.80 -8.19 3.98
C TRP A 468 -2.26 -7.49 5.23
N ASP A 469 -3.17 -7.06 6.09
CA ASP A 469 -2.85 -6.28 7.29
C ASP A 469 -2.26 -7.10 8.44
N ALA A 470 -1.59 -6.40 9.36
CA ALA A 470 -0.99 -6.98 10.58
C ALA A 470 -2.02 -7.66 11.49
N ASP A 471 -3.24 -7.11 11.52
CA ASP A 471 -4.34 -7.56 12.38
C ASP A 471 -5.27 -8.57 11.68
N ASP A 472 -4.93 -8.99 10.45
CA ASP A 472 -5.74 -9.90 9.63
C ASP A 472 -7.22 -9.44 9.51
N ARG A 473 -7.46 -8.12 9.46
CA ARG A 473 -8.81 -7.55 9.27
C ARG A 473 -9.11 -7.48 7.78
N ALA A 474 -10.37 -7.66 7.42
CA ALA A 474 -10.78 -7.69 6.02
C ALA A 474 -10.70 -6.28 5.42
N ASP A 475 -9.81 -6.05 4.47
CA ASP A 475 -10.06 -5.05 3.44
C ASP A 475 -11.02 -5.71 2.42
N PHE A 476 -12.13 -5.05 2.10
CA PHE A 476 -13.15 -5.59 1.21
C PHE A 476 -12.86 -5.10 -0.22
N GLY A 477 -11.90 -5.74 -0.89
CA GLY A 477 -11.35 -5.44 -2.20
C GLY A 477 -12.28 -5.59 -3.41
N ASN A 478 -13.60 -5.43 -3.21
CA ASN A 478 -14.57 -5.22 -4.29
C ASN A 478 -15.14 -3.78 -4.27
N GLY A 479 -14.35 -2.82 -3.77
CA GLY A 479 -14.74 -1.43 -3.59
C GLY A 479 -15.59 -1.17 -2.34
N GLY A 480 -15.56 -2.08 -1.36
CA GLY A 480 -16.10 -1.81 -0.04
C GLY A 480 -15.28 -0.73 0.70
N PHE A 481 -15.75 -0.28 1.85
CA PHE A 481 -15.02 0.66 2.68
C PHE A 481 -15.28 0.40 4.15
N GLU A 482 -14.26 0.65 4.98
CA GLU A 482 -14.35 0.66 6.44
C GLU A 482 -14.26 2.09 6.99
N GLN A 483 -14.76 2.25 8.21
CA GLN A 483 -14.77 3.51 8.94
C GLN A 483 -15.44 4.67 8.19
N GLY A 484 -16.33 4.36 7.26
CA GLY A 484 -17.00 5.33 6.40
C GLY A 484 -16.06 6.27 5.63
N GLY A 485 -14.76 5.96 5.48
CA GLY A 485 -13.79 6.79 4.73
C GLY A 485 -13.47 8.19 5.29
N TYR A 486 -14.27 8.74 6.20
CA TYR A 486 -14.05 10.10 6.73
C TYR A 486 -12.91 10.19 7.77
N HIS A 487 -12.44 9.07 8.30
CA HIS A 487 -11.24 9.05 9.15
C HIS A 487 -9.95 9.14 8.33
N THR A 488 -9.93 8.57 7.13
CA THR A 488 -8.77 8.58 6.22
C THR A 488 -8.73 9.84 5.35
N SER A 489 -9.86 10.50 5.10
CA SER A 489 -9.96 11.77 4.36
C SER A 489 -9.65 13.04 5.18
N GLY A 490 -9.08 12.90 6.39
CA GLY A 490 -8.81 14.03 7.28
C GLY A 490 -10.07 14.73 7.82
N GLY A 491 -11.19 14.01 7.93
CA GLY A 491 -12.45 14.53 8.47
C GLY A 491 -13.34 15.22 7.44
N SER A 492 -13.22 14.87 6.15
CA SER A 492 -14.08 15.37 5.07
C SER A 492 -15.12 14.33 4.63
N LEU A 493 -16.12 14.75 3.84
CA LEU A 493 -17.07 13.84 3.18
C LEU A 493 -16.56 13.35 1.81
N ASP A 494 -15.25 13.38 1.55
CA ASP A 494 -14.72 12.90 0.27
C ASP A 494 -15.09 11.42 0.07
N GLY A 495 -15.59 11.09 -1.13
CA GLY A 495 -16.18 9.79 -1.44
C GLY A 495 -17.67 9.64 -1.09
N TRP A 496 -18.26 10.56 -0.32
CA TRP A 496 -19.70 10.60 -0.03
C TRP A 496 -20.43 11.64 -0.89
N LEU A 497 -21.63 11.30 -1.33
CA LEU A 497 -22.56 12.21 -2.00
C LEU A 497 -23.62 12.71 -1.00
N PRO A 498 -23.46 13.91 -0.41
CA PRO A 498 -24.47 14.48 0.47
C PRO A 498 -25.63 15.08 -0.33
N TRP A 499 -26.83 15.03 0.24
CA TRP A 499 -28.04 15.60 -0.36
C TRP A 499 -28.99 16.15 0.71
N GLY A 500 -29.90 17.05 0.31
CA GLY A 500 -30.74 17.79 1.26
C GLY A 500 -29.95 18.76 2.14
N VAL A 501 -28.79 19.25 1.66
CA VAL A 501 -27.90 20.16 2.39
C VAL A 501 -28.44 21.59 2.32
N THR A 502 -28.59 22.26 3.47
CA THR A 502 -29.13 23.63 3.56
C THR A 502 -28.19 24.63 4.24
N SER A 503 -27.25 24.18 5.07
CA SER A 503 -26.19 25.04 5.63
C SER A 503 -25.05 24.25 6.26
N ASN A 504 -25.36 23.25 7.10
CA ASN A 504 -24.35 22.39 7.75
C ASN A 504 -24.96 21.10 8.34
N ASN A 505 -26.08 20.63 7.78
CA ASN A 505 -26.94 19.61 8.38
C ASN A 505 -26.52 18.17 8.06
N VAL A 506 -25.64 17.97 7.08
CA VAL A 506 -24.94 16.71 6.77
C VAL A 506 -23.45 17.03 6.69
N ARG A 507 -22.65 16.51 7.61
CA ARG A 507 -21.19 16.79 7.68
C ARG A 507 -20.46 15.78 8.56
N VAL A 508 -19.14 15.76 8.44
CA VAL A 508 -18.27 15.09 9.42
C VAL A 508 -18.02 16.01 10.62
N THR A 509 -17.97 15.45 11.83
CA THR A 509 -17.67 16.15 13.07
C THR A 509 -16.66 15.38 13.91
N ASN A 510 -15.85 16.10 14.69
CA ASN A 510 -14.90 15.52 15.64
C ASN A 510 -15.48 15.34 17.05
N SER A 511 -16.80 15.39 17.19
CA SER A 511 -17.50 15.32 18.47
C SER A 511 -18.14 13.95 18.66
N GLN A 512 -17.83 13.32 19.79
CA GLN A 512 -18.44 12.06 20.25
C GLN A 512 -18.26 10.86 19.31
N ALA A 513 -17.17 10.78 18.54
CA ALA A 513 -16.84 9.63 17.71
C ALA A 513 -16.78 8.32 18.55
N LEU A 514 -17.27 7.22 17.98
CA LEU A 514 -17.25 5.88 18.55
C LEU A 514 -15.84 5.30 18.48
N ASP A 515 -15.21 5.41 17.32
CA ASP A 515 -13.82 5.09 17.04
C ASP A 515 -13.14 6.25 16.30
N GLY A 516 -11.81 6.24 16.22
CA GLY A 516 -11.04 7.30 15.54
C GLY A 516 -11.29 8.72 16.08
N GLN A 517 -11.33 9.71 15.18
CA GLN A 517 -11.48 11.13 15.51
C GLN A 517 -12.75 11.78 14.95
N HIS A 518 -13.50 11.09 14.09
CA HIS A 518 -14.56 11.68 13.26
C HIS A 518 -15.86 10.85 13.29
N ALA A 519 -17.01 11.50 13.10
CA ALA A 519 -18.31 10.83 12.93
C ALA A 519 -19.19 11.62 11.94
N LEU A 520 -20.10 10.94 11.26
CA LEU A 520 -21.07 11.57 10.36
C LEU A 520 -22.24 12.14 11.17
N LEU A 521 -22.44 13.46 11.12
CA LEU A 521 -23.60 14.13 11.68
C LEU A 521 -24.70 14.27 10.62
N LEU A 522 -25.89 13.81 10.97
CA LEU A 522 -27.11 13.91 10.17
C LEU A 522 -28.19 14.72 10.90
N SER A 523 -28.81 15.64 10.18
CA SER A 523 -29.94 16.44 10.65
C SER A 523 -30.80 16.92 9.48
N GLY A 524 -32.08 17.12 9.73
CA GLY A 524 -33.03 17.64 8.74
C GLY A 524 -32.78 19.12 8.41
N PRO A 525 -33.48 19.66 7.39
CA PRO A 525 -33.27 21.04 6.92
C PRO A 525 -33.68 22.13 7.93
N GLY A 526 -34.33 21.74 9.05
CA GLY A 526 -34.80 22.65 10.11
C GLY A 526 -36.00 23.51 9.71
N GLY A 527 -37.05 23.55 10.55
CA GLY A 527 -38.19 24.46 10.38
C GLY A 527 -39.19 24.10 9.26
N THR A 528 -38.88 23.10 8.44
CA THR A 528 -39.76 22.56 7.39
C THR A 528 -39.66 21.04 7.31
N ASN A 529 -40.65 20.40 6.69
CA ASN A 529 -40.60 18.97 6.46
C ASN A 529 -39.56 18.65 5.37
N GLY A 530 -38.79 17.56 5.53
CA GLY A 530 -37.83 17.19 4.51
C GLY A 530 -36.96 16.00 4.85
N PHE A 531 -36.04 15.71 3.93
CA PHE A 531 -35.07 14.64 4.04
C PHE A 531 -33.68 15.20 3.77
N ALA A 532 -32.68 14.66 4.45
CA ALA A 532 -31.27 14.93 4.18
C ALA A 532 -30.46 13.65 4.43
N GLY A 533 -29.30 13.54 3.82
CA GLY A 533 -28.51 12.32 3.97
C GLY A 533 -27.22 12.35 3.20
N ALA A 534 -26.52 11.23 3.24
CA ALA A 534 -25.31 10.99 2.49
C ALA A 534 -25.35 9.55 1.97
N SER A 535 -24.70 9.33 0.83
CA SER A 535 -24.57 8.01 0.24
C SER A 535 -23.20 7.76 -0.37
N GLN A 536 -22.77 6.51 -0.38
CA GLN A 536 -21.54 6.06 -1.02
C GLN A 536 -21.82 4.75 -1.76
N ALA A 537 -21.23 4.58 -2.93
CA ALA A 537 -21.53 3.50 -3.87
C ALA A 537 -20.34 2.57 -4.07
N ILE A 538 -20.63 1.30 -4.33
CA ILE A 538 -19.66 0.26 -4.68
C ILE A 538 -20.13 -0.48 -5.92
N SER A 539 -19.18 -1.06 -6.66
CA SER A 539 -19.48 -1.94 -7.80
C SER A 539 -19.99 -3.28 -7.30
N VAL A 540 -21.02 -3.84 -7.95
CA VAL A 540 -21.51 -5.19 -7.62
C VAL A 540 -21.89 -5.98 -8.86
N THR A 541 -21.90 -7.30 -8.72
CA THR A 541 -22.49 -8.24 -9.67
C THR A 541 -23.74 -8.88 -9.07
N ALA A 542 -24.75 -9.14 -9.91
CA ALA A 542 -25.94 -9.88 -9.50
C ALA A 542 -25.60 -11.19 -8.75
N GLY A 543 -26.20 -11.37 -7.58
CA GLY A 543 -25.98 -12.53 -6.70
C GLY A 543 -24.92 -12.33 -5.61
N GLU A 544 -24.16 -11.23 -5.62
CA GLU A 544 -23.26 -10.89 -4.52
C GLU A 544 -24.02 -10.49 -3.26
N ARG A 545 -23.56 -10.98 -2.10
CA ARG A 545 -24.09 -10.60 -0.79
C ARG A 545 -23.36 -9.38 -0.27
N LEU A 546 -24.10 -8.48 0.32
CA LEU A 546 -23.64 -7.21 0.83
C LEU A 546 -24.02 -7.08 2.29
N ARG A 547 -23.18 -6.40 3.05
CA ARG A 547 -23.45 -6.09 4.45
C ARG A 547 -23.04 -4.66 4.74
N ILE A 548 -23.90 -3.97 5.47
CA ILE A 548 -23.57 -2.75 6.18
C ILE A 548 -23.52 -3.05 7.66
N ASP A 549 -22.46 -2.67 8.35
CA ASP A 549 -22.46 -2.47 9.80
C ASP A 549 -22.32 -0.97 10.07
N ALA A 550 -23.13 -0.44 10.99
CA ALA A 550 -23.05 0.97 11.39
C ALA A 550 -23.58 1.16 12.81
N SER A 551 -23.04 2.12 13.53
CA SER A 551 -23.55 2.54 14.83
C SER A 551 -24.20 3.92 14.75
N VAL A 552 -25.22 4.16 15.57
CA VAL A 552 -25.86 5.47 15.72
C VAL A 552 -25.85 5.95 17.16
N LEU A 553 -25.64 7.25 17.35
CA LEU A 553 -25.73 7.93 18.64
C LEU A 553 -26.71 9.10 18.52
N LEU A 554 -27.66 9.14 19.45
CA LEU A 554 -28.47 10.33 19.69
C LEU A 554 -27.81 11.20 20.77
N PRO A 555 -27.37 12.43 20.45
CA PRO A 555 -26.77 13.32 21.44
C PRO A 555 -27.69 13.60 22.64
N ASN A 556 -27.11 13.90 23.80
CA ASN A 556 -27.88 14.28 25.00
C ASN A 556 -28.60 15.63 24.85
N VAL A 557 -28.14 16.48 23.94
CA VAL A 557 -28.69 17.81 23.66
C VAL A 557 -28.88 17.95 22.16
N GLY A 558 -30.06 18.41 21.72
CA GLY A 558 -30.33 18.68 20.31
C GLY A 558 -30.53 17.45 19.43
N SER A 559 -30.81 16.28 20.02
CA SER A 559 -31.12 15.05 19.28
C SER A 559 -32.57 14.99 18.82
N ILE A 560 -32.91 13.91 18.10
CA ILE A 560 -34.29 13.58 17.70
C ILE A 560 -35.17 13.03 18.82
N ALA A 561 -34.66 12.91 20.06
CA ALA A 561 -35.41 12.32 21.16
C ALA A 561 -36.74 13.06 21.42
N GLY A 562 -37.84 12.31 21.47
CA GLY A 562 -39.19 12.84 21.67
C GLY A 562 -39.81 13.53 20.44
N THR A 563 -39.15 13.52 19.28
CA THR A 563 -39.73 13.96 18.00
C THR A 563 -40.21 12.77 17.17
N ASP A 564 -40.83 13.05 16.03
CA ASP A 564 -41.21 12.06 15.01
C ASP A 564 -40.13 11.90 13.91
N ASN A 565 -38.94 12.44 14.12
CA ASN A 565 -37.80 12.26 13.23
C ASN A 565 -37.25 10.83 13.33
N GLN A 566 -36.63 10.38 12.25
CA GLN A 566 -35.99 9.07 12.18
C GLN A 566 -34.73 9.10 11.31
N VAL A 567 -33.81 8.17 11.59
CA VAL A 567 -32.65 7.88 10.76
C VAL A 567 -32.82 6.50 10.15
N LEU A 568 -32.69 6.40 8.84
CA LEU A 568 -32.76 5.14 8.09
C LEU A 568 -31.38 4.80 7.55
N MET A 569 -31.12 3.51 7.44
CA MET A 569 -29.96 2.94 6.75
C MET A 569 -30.47 2.02 5.64
N LYS A 570 -29.91 2.16 4.44
CA LYS A 570 -30.35 1.42 3.26
C LYS A 570 -29.20 0.88 2.42
N ILE A 571 -29.49 -0.18 1.68
CA ILE A 571 -28.75 -0.60 0.48
C ILE A 571 -29.68 -0.33 -0.72
N GLU A 572 -29.27 0.52 -1.65
CA GLU A 572 -30.00 0.80 -2.89
C GLU A 572 -29.28 0.15 -4.08
N TYR A 573 -30.02 -0.46 -5.02
CA TYR A 573 -29.45 -1.19 -6.16
C TYR A 573 -29.79 -0.53 -7.49
N TYR A 574 -28.83 -0.46 -8.40
CA TYR A 574 -29.01 0.17 -9.71
C TYR A 574 -28.46 -0.66 -10.87
N SER A 575 -29.09 -0.54 -12.03
CA SER A 575 -28.67 -1.16 -13.29
C SER A 575 -27.60 -0.39 -14.06
N VAL A 576 -27.26 0.82 -13.60
CA VAL A 576 -26.16 1.66 -14.09
C VAL A 576 -25.53 2.39 -12.91
N PHE A 577 -24.26 2.79 -13.04
CA PHE A 577 -23.64 3.71 -12.08
C PHE A 577 -24.33 5.07 -12.09
N ASP A 578 -24.37 5.72 -10.92
CA ASP A 578 -25.00 7.02 -10.69
C ASP A 578 -26.50 7.05 -11.03
N GLY A 579 -27.17 5.90 -10.91
CA GLY A 579 -28.61 5.79 -11.07
C GLY A 579 -29.37 6.74 -10.14
N GLN A 580 -30.42 7.38 -10.67
CA GLN A 580 -31.29 8.22 -9.85
C GLN A 580 -32.29 7.37 -9.06
N PHE A 581 -32.49 7.71 -7.78
CA PHE A 581 -33.48 7.05 -6.93
C PHE A 581 -34.88 7.11 -7.56
N GLN A 582 -35.60 5.97 -7.54
CA GLN A 582 -36.91 5.79 -8.20
C GLN A 582 -36.93 6.04 -9.72
N SER A 583 -35.77 6.04 -10.40
CA SER A 583 -35.72 6.04 -11.86
C SER A 583 -35.95 4.64 -12.44
N ALA A 584 -36.00 4.54 -13.77
CA ALA A 584 -36.05 3.25 -14.46
C ALA A 584 -34.83 2.35 -14.19
N ASN A 585 -33.73 2.93 -13.71
CA ASN A 585 -32.50 2.19 -13.37
C ASN A 585 -32.48 1.71 -11.92
N PHE A 586 -33.46 2.08 -11.09
CA PHE A 586 -33.55 1.63 -9.70
C PHE A 586 -34.14 0.22 -9.64
N LEU A 587 -33.36 -0.73 -9.13
CA LEU A 587 -33.71 -2.15 -9.14
C LEU A 587 -34.35 -2.61 -7.83
N GLY A 588 -34.15 -1.88 -6.73
CA GLY A 588 -34.70 -2.20 -5.43
C GLY A 588 -33.86 -1.63 -4.30
N GLN A 589 -34.30 -1.89 -3.07
CA GLN A 589 -33.55 -1.52 -1.87
C GLN A 589 -33.84 -2.48 -0.72
N GLU A 590 -32.87 -2.61 0.17
CA GLU A 590 -33.06 -3.10 1.54
C GLU A 590 -32.98 -1.90 2.50
N GLN A 591 -33.74 -1.93 3.60
CA GLN A 591 -33.68 -0.84 4.58
C GLN A 591 -34.01 -1.27 6.01
N ILE A 592 -33.42 -0.57 6.98
CA ILE A 592 -33.80 -0.60 8.38
C ILE A 592 -33.96 0.81 8.96
N THR A 593 -34.68 0.91 10.07
CA THR A 593 -34.68 2.13 10.89
C THR A 593 -33.55 2.05 11.89
N LEU A 594 -32.57 2.94 11.74
CA LEU A 594 -31.37 3.02 12.58
C LEU A 594 -31.67 3.71 13.91
N ALA A 595 -32.44 4.80 13.90
CA ALA A 595 -32.90 5.49 15.11
C ALA A 595 -34.26 6.17 14.92
N THR A 596 -34.99 6.35 16.02
CA THR A 596 -36.24 7.12 16.11
C THR A 596 -36.18 8.06 17.31
N GLY A 597 -37.19 8.93 17.48
CA GLY A 597 -37.32 9.72 18.71
C GLY A 597 -37.51 8.92 20.00
N ALA A 598 -37.74 7.61 19.93
CA ALA A 598 -37.77 6.71 21.09
C ALA A 598 -36.40 6.07 21.42
N THR A 599 -35.41 6.23 20.55
CA THR A 599 -34.06 5.68 20.76
C THR A 599 -33.39 6.40 21.95
N PRO A 600 -32.72 5.67 22.87
CA PRO A 600 -32.08 6.31 24.02
C PRO A 600 -30.93 7.25 23.62
N THR A 601 -30.78 8.36 24.34
CA THR A 601 -29.70 9.32 24.11
C THR A 601 -28.42 8.95 24.85
N GLY A 602 -27.28 9.41 24.35
CA GLY A 602 -25.99 9.33 25.03
C GLY A 602 -25.27 7.97 24.94
N GLN A 603 -25.79 7.04 24.15
CA GLN A 603 -25.18 5.73 23.90
C GLN A 603 -25.17 5.39 22.41
N TRP A 604 -24.10 4.74 21.97
CA TRP A 604 -23.98 4.18 20.62
C TRP A 604 -24.77 2.88 20.51
N ILE A 605 -25.49 2.72 19.41
CA ILE A 605 -26.30 1.55 19.12
C ILE A 605 -25.85 1.00 17.78
N ALA A 606 -25.23 -0.17 17.80
CA ALA A 606 -24.82 -0.89 16.60
C ALA A 606 -26.03 -1.51 15.89
N SER A 607 -25.98 -1.53 14.57
CA SER A 607 -26.98 -2.17 13.72
C SER A 607 -26.31 -2.69 12.45
N ALA A 608 -26.93 -3.71 11.85
CA ALA A 608 -26.47 -4.27 10.59
C ALA A 608 -27.63 -4.40 9.61
N LEU A 609 -27.32 -4.26 8.32
CA LEU A 609 -28.24 -4.51 7.22
C LEU A 609 -27.55 -5.37 6.17
N ASP A 610 -28.12 -6.54 5.92
CA ASP A 610 -27.67 -7.44 4.87
C ASP A 610 -28.55 -7.27 3.61
N GLY A 611 -27.98 -7.52 2.44
CA GLY A 611 -28.72 -7.53 1.18
C GLY A 611 -28.03 -8.37 0.10
N THR A 612 -28.75 -8.69 -0.96
CA THR A 612 -28.20 -9.45 -2.11
C THR A 612 -28.46 -8.68 -3.38
N ALA A 613 -27.40 -8.46 -4.18
CA ALA A 613 -27.49 -7.73 -5.44
C ALA A 613 -28.48 -8.43 -6.41
N PRO A 614 -29.59 -7.77 -6.82
CA PRO A 614 -30.57 -8.38 -7.70
C PRO A 614 -30.04 -8.55 -9.14
N ALA A 615 -30.75 -9.32 -9.95
CA ALA A 615 -30.41 -9.50 -11.36
C ALA A 615 -30.31 -8.16 -12.10
N GLY A 616 -29.20 -7.95 -12.81
CA GLY A 616 -28.92 -6.71 -13.55
C GLY A 616 -28.33 -5.57 -12.71
N ALA A 617 -28.09 -5.77 -11.42
CA ALA A 617 -27.38 -4.78 -10.60
C ALA A 617 -25.91 -4.69 -11.01
N VAL A 618 -25.44 -3.45 -11.14
CA VAL A 618 -24.02 -3.10 -11.36
C VAL A 618 -23.48 -2.16 -10.28
N GLU A 619 -24.37 -1.50 -9.53
CA GLU A 619 -24.05 -0.61 -8.41
C GLU A 619 -24.92 -0.96 -7.19
N ALA A 620 -24.30 -1.01 -6.02
CA ALA A 620 -24.98 -1.00 -4.72
C ALA A 620 -24.53 0.23 -3.92
N ARG A 621 -25.49 0.90 -3.26
CA ARG A 621 -25.25 2.16 -2.57
C ARG A 621 -25.68 2.08 -1.11
N LEU A 622 -24.75 2.32 -0.19
CA LEU A 622 -25.06 2.62 1.20
C LEU A 622 -25.70 4.01 1.25
N VAL A 623 -26.87 4.12 1.88
CA VAL A 623 -27.57 5.40 2.06
C VAL A 623 -28.01 5.57 3.51
N PHE A 624 -27.56 6.67 4.13
CA PHE A 624 -28.15 7.15 5.37
C PHE A 624 -29.16 8.27 5.09
N VAL A 625 -30.35 8.16 5.67
CA VAL A 625 -31.44 9.15 5.50
C VAL A 625 -31.88 9.68 6.86
N PHE A 626 -31.80 10.98 7.06
CA PHE A 626 -32.54 11.68 8.09
C PHE A 626 -33.90 12.12 7.55
N SER A 627 -34.98 11.67 8.18
CA SER A 627 -36.35 12.05 7.83
C SER A 627 -36.94 12.95 8.90
N GLN A 628 -37.43 14.13 8.48
CA GLN A 628 -38.01 15.16 9.35
C GLN A 628 -39.46 15.47 8.93
N PRO A 629 -40.47 14.77 9.47
CA PRO A 629 -41.86 14.89 9.01
C PRO A 629 -42.67 16.04 9.64
N SER A 630 -42.23 16.63 10.76
CA SER A 630 -42.95 17.72 11.45
C SER A 630 -42.22 19.08 11.48
N GLY A 631 -41.05 19.18 10.85
CA GLY A 631 -40.20 20.37 10.88
C GLY A 631 -39.47 20.61 12.21
N LEU A 632 -39.68 19.75 13.22
CA LEU A 632 -38.94 19.75 14.46
C LEU A 632 -37.48 19.37 14.19
N GLY A 633 -36.54 20.21 14.64
CA GLY A 633 -35.11 19.94 14.48
C GLY A 633 -34.63 18.74 15.31
N GLY A 634 -33.41 18.34 15.05
CA GLY A 634 -32.71 17.28 15.80
C GLY A 634 -31.55 16.74 14.99
N SER A 635 -30.63 16.05 15.66
CA SER A 635 -29.50 15.39 15.02
C SER A 635 -29.29 13.96 15.50
N ALA A 636 -28.55 13.21 14.70
CA ALA A 636 -27.97 11.93 15.04
C ALA A 636 -26.53 11.88 14.52
N LEU A 637 -25.68 11.12 15.19
CA LEU A 637 -24.33 10.79 14.76
C LEU A 637 -24.31 9.34 14.28
N VAL A 638 -23.56 9.08 13.22
CA VAL A 638 -23.33 7.74 12.66
C VAL A 638 -21.83 7.52 12.59
N ASP A 639 -21.37 6.36 13.05
CA ASP A 639 -19.94 6.01 13.11
C ASP A 639 -19.74 4.48 13.13
N GLY A 640 -18.50 4.02 12.99
CA GLY A 640 -18.16 2.60 12.89
C GLY A 640 -18.83 1.95 11.67
N VAL A 641 -18.76 2.63 10.52
CA VAL A 641 -19.45 2.25 9.29
C VAL A 641 -18.56 1.33 8.45
N SER A 642 -19.03 0.13 8.12
CA SER A 642 -18.47 -0.70 7.06
C SER A 642 -19.54 -1.03 6.03
N PHE A 643 -19.16 -1.07 4.75
CA PHE A 643 -20.02 -1.54 3.68
C PHE A 643 -19.20 -2.26 2.62
N GLY A 644 -19.59 -3.47 2.27
CA GLY A 644 -18.86 -4.25 1.28
C GLY A 644 -19.57 -5.55 0.89
N VAL A 645 -19.01 -6.21 -0.12
CA VAL A 645 -19.41 -7.55 -0.50
C VAL A 645 -18.87 -8.53 0.53
N VAL A 646 -19.75 -9.31 1.15
CA VAL A 646 -19.35 -10.34 2.12
C VAL A 646 -19.28 -11.71 1.44
N PRO A 647 -18.31 -12.57 1.83
CA PRO A 647 -18.19 -13.90 1.25
C PRO A 647 -19.49 -14.71 1.38
N ASN A 648 -19.90 -15.37 0.30
CA ASN A 648 -20.96 -16.37 0.36
C ASN A 648 -20.47 -17.59 1.14
N LEU A 649 -21.22 -17.96 2.18
CA LEU A 649 -20.94 -19.18 2.92
C LEU A 649 -21.31 -20.39 2.05
N ALA A 650 -20.33 -21.22 1.69
CA ALA A 650 -20.56 -22.35 0.81
C ALA A 650 -21.62 -23.29 1.42
N GLY A 651 -22.73 -23.51 0.70
CA GLY A 651 -23.85 -24.33 1.19
C GLY A 651 -24.97 -23.55 1.89
N ASP A 652 -24.81 -22.25 2.13
CA ASP A 652 -25.85 -21.33 2.60
C ASP A 652 -26.72 -20.91 1.40
N PHE A 653 -27.64 -21.77 1.01
CA PHE A 653 -28.45 -21.62 -0.19
C PHE A 653 -29.61 -20.64 -0.01
N ASN A 654 -30.05 -20.41 1.22
CA ASN A 654 -31.05 -19.39 1.51
C ASN A 654 -30.41 -18.02 1.85
N ASN A 655 -29.09 -17.97 1.95
CA ASN A 655 -28.29 -16.79 2.25
C ASN A 655 -28.66 -16.13 3.59
N ASP A 656 -29.02 -16.93 4.60
CA ASP A 656 -29.35 -16.43 5.95
C ASP A 656 -28.12 -16.30 6.86
N GLY A 657 -26.92 -16.61 6.32
CA GLY A 657 -25.65 -16.57 7.03
C GLY A 657 -25.39 -17.84 7.84
N VAL A 658 -26.24 -18.87 7.76
CA VAL A 658 -26.10 -20.11 8.52
C VAL A 658 -26.42 -21.31 7.63
N VAL A 659 -25.45 -22.18 7.37
CA VAL A 659 -25.73 -23.44 6.67
C VAL A 659 -26.50 -24.40 7.57
N ASN A 660 -27.80 -24.53 7.35
CA ASN A 660 -28.70 -25.32 8.17
C ASN A 660 -29.73 -26.09 7.33
N ALA A 661 -30.76 -26.62 7.98
CA ALA A 661 -31.78 -27.44 7.31
C ALA A 661 -32.66 -26.61 6.33
N ALA A 662 -32.76 -25.29 6.52
CA ALA A 662 -33.46 -24.40 5.61
C ALA A 662 -32.80 -24.39 4.23
N ASP A 663 -31.46 -24.36 4.17
CA ASP A 663 -30.68 -24.42 2.93
C ASP A 663 -30.90 -25.70 2.14
N TYR A 664 -31.01 -26.83 2.84
CA TYR A 664 -31.36 -28.10 2.20
C TYR A 664 -32.68 -28.00 1.44
N THR A 665 -33.65 -27.29 2.00
CA THR A 665 -34.95 -27.07 1.37
C THR A 665 -34.82 -26.23 0.11
N VAL A 666 -34.00 -25.16 0.16
CA VAL A 666 -33.73 -24.30 -1.00
C VAL A 666 -32.98 -25.05 -2.10
N TRP A 667 -31.96 -25.83 -1.74
CA TRP A 667 -31.26 -26.71 -2.68
C TRP A 667 -32.20 -27.72 -3.33
N ARG A 668 -32.99 -28.43 -2.53
CA ARG A 668 -33.90 -29.48 -3.02
C ARG A 668 -34.92 -28.91 -3.99
N ASP A 669 -35.48 -27.75 -3.66
CA ASP A 669 -36.54 -27.14 -4.46
C ASP A 669 -35.98 -26.51 -5.76
N GLY A 670 -34.68 -26.18 -5.80
CA GLY A 670 -33.96 -25.73 -6.99
C GLY A 670 -33.14 -26.83 -7.71
N LEU A 671 -33.27 -28.10 -7.32
CA LEU A 671 -32.48 -29.19 -7.90
C LEU A 671 -32.86 -29.45 -9.36
N GLY A 672 -31.89 -29.33 -10.26
CA GLY A 672 -32.07 -29.46 -11.71
C GLY A 672 -32.40 -28.15 -12.42
N THR A 673 -32.51 -27.03 -11.69
CA THR A 673 -32.61 -25.67 -12.24
C THR A 673 -31.45 -24.81 -11.75
N THR A 674 -31.53 -24.34 -10.52
CA THR A 674 -30.54 -23.45 -9.88
C THR A 674 -29.39 -24.25 -9.24
N TYR A 675 -29.66 -25.47 -8.77
CA TYR A 675 -28.70 -26.30 -8.06
C TYR A 675 -28.53 -27.69 -8.68
N THR A 676 -27.35 -28.26 -8.49
CA THR A 676 -26.95 -29.58 -8.98
C THR A 676 -26.84 -30.58 -7.83
N GLN A 677 -26.65 -31.86 -8.19
CA GLN A 677 -26.38 -32.89 -7.19
C GLN A 677 -25.03 -32.70 -6.47
N ALA A 678 -24.08 -31.97 -7.06
CA ALA A 678 -22.80 -31.67 -6.44
C ALA A 678 -22.95 -30.64 -5.30
N ASP A 679 -23.90 -29.70 -5.43
CA ASP A 679 -24.18 -28.67 -4.42
C ASP A 679 -24.70 -29.27 -3.11
N TYR A 680 -25.34 -30.45 -3.16
CA TYR A 680 -25.66 -31.20 -1.95
C TYR A 680 -24.42 -31.53 -1.10
N GLN A 681 -23.30 -31.87 -1.75
CA GLN A 681 -22.06 -32.18 -1.06
C GLN A 681 -21.50 -30.90 -0.42
N ILE A 682 -21.61 -29.78 -1.11
CA ILE A 682 -21.21 -28.46 -0.58
C ILE A 682 -22.02 -28.12 0.68
N TRP A 683 -23.35 -28.23 0.65
CA TRP A 683 -24.18 -28.00 1.85
C TRP A 683 -23.85 -28.96 2.99
N ARG A 684 -23.73 -30.26 2.70
CA ARG A 684 -23.43 -31.27 3.72
C ARG A 684 -22.08 -31.00 4.38
N ASP A 685 -21.08 -30.67 3.59
CA ASP A 685 -19.71 -30.49 4.07
C ASP A 685 -19.54 -29.19 4.87
N ASN A 686 -20.49 -28.25 4.74
CA ASN A 686 -20.52 -26.98 5.47
C ASN A 686 -21.67 -26.88 6.49
N PHE A 687 -22.45 -27.95 6.72
CA PHE A 687 -23.61 -27.92 7.62
C PHE A 687 -23.22 -27.53 9.05
N GLY A 688 -23.87 -26.49 9.57
CA GLY A 688 -23.58 -25.88 10.87
C GLY A 688 -22.57 -24.74 10.81
N ALA A 689 -22.01 -24.40 9.65
CA ALA A 689 -21.20 -23.20 9.48
C ALA A 689 -22.08 -21.94 9.61
N THR A 690 -21.54 -20.89 10.22
CA THR A 690 -22.21 -19.61 10.45
C THR A 690 -21.27 -18.47 10.10
N LEU A 691 -21.77 -17.43 9.45
CA LEU A 691 -21.11 -16.13 9.41
C LEU A 691 -21.19 -15.46 10.81
N PRO A 692 -20.19 -14.64 11.21
CA PRO A 692 -20.23 -13.95 12.49
C PRO A 692 -21.47 -13.05 12.59
N SER A 693 -22.23 -13.16 13.68
CA SER A 693 -23.35 -12.26 13.99
C SER A 693 -22.87 -11.09 14.84
N ALA A 694 -23.20 -9.85 14.46
CA ALA A 694 -22.84 -8.62 15.19
C ALA A 694 -23.58 -8.39 16.53
N SER A 695 -24.16 -9.42 17.16
CA SER A 695 -24.92 -9.28 18.41
C SER A 695 -24.12 -9.61 19.68
N ALA A 696 -22.80 -9.37 19.66
CA ALA A 696 -21.97 -9.45 20.86
C ALA A 696 -20.68 -8.61 20.79
N SER A 697 -20.80 -7.30 20.57
CA SER A 697 -19.72 -6.36 20.88
C SER A 697 -20.28 -5.09 21.53
N ASN A 698 -19.71 -4.75 22.69
CA ASN A 698 -20.03 -3.62 23.57
C ASN A 698 -21.24 -3.78 24.51
N ALA A 699 -21.24 -4.84 25.33
CA ALA A 699 -21.42 -4.59 26.75
C ALA A 699 -20.02 -4.36 27.33
N SER A 700 -19.70 -3.11 27.66
CA SER A 700 -18.61 -2.85 28.59
C SER A 700 -18.85 -3.74 29.81
N ALA A 701 -17.83 -4.50 30.19
CA ALA A 701 -17.83 -5.21 31.45
C ALA A 701 -17.92 -4.17 32.57
N GLN A 702 -19.14 -3.77 32.93
CA GLN A 702 -19.39 -3.35 34.30
C GLN A 702 -19.07 -4.57 35.13
N SER A 703 -17.92 -4.51 35.81
CA SER A 703 -17.60 -5.43 36.89
C SER A 703 -18.80 -5.48 37.83
N ILE A 704 -19.55 -6.57 37.78
CA ILE A 704 -20.47 -6.94 38.84
C ILE A 704 -19.58 -7.11 40.07
N PRO A 705 -19.76 -6.33 41.15
CA PRO A 705 -19.01 -6.58 42.38
C PRO A 705 -19.43 -7.96 42.86
N GLU A 706 -18.53 -8.93 42.83
CA GLU A 706 -18.77 -10.19 43.51
C GLU A 706 -18.96 -9.90 45.00
N PRO A 707 -19.97 -10.47 45.68
CA PRO A 707 -20.02 -10.44 47.12
C PRO A 707 -18.77 -11.15 47.62
N ALA A 708 -18.03 -10.49 48.53
CA ALA A 708 -16.74 -10.94 49.06
C ALA A 708 -16.75 -12.39 49.59
N ALA A 709 -16.55 -13.37 48.70
CA ALA A 709 -16.29 -14.76 49.05
C ALA A 709 -14.84 -14.97 49.55
N ALA A 710 -14.00 -13.93 49.50
CA ALA A 710 -12.68 -13.90 50.13
C ALA A 710 -12.72 -13.56 51.64
N SER A 711 -13.90 -13.28 52.22
CA SER A 711 -14.04 -13.08 53.68
C SER A 711 -14.48 -14.33 54.46
N PHE A 712 -14.75 -15.46 53.78
CA PHE A 712 -15.20 -16.70 54.46
C PHE A 712 -14.16 -17.84 54.55
N LEU A 713 -12.93 -17.63 54.06
CA LEU A 713 -11.82 -18.58 54.24
C LEU A 713 -10.77 -18.15 55.28
N ALA A 714 -10.99 -17.01 55.96
CA ALA A 714 -10.22 -16.58 57.14
C ALA A 714 -10.97 -16.76 58.48
N ALA A 715 -12.24 -17.19 58.46
CA ALA A 715 -13.05 -17.46 59.66
C ALA A 715 -13.24 -18.97 59.96
N GLY A 716 -12.47 -19.85 59.29
CA GLY A 716 -12.52 -21.30 59.49
C GLY A 716 -11.39 -21.90 60.34
N LEU A 717 -10.39 -21.12 60.76
CA LEU A 717 -9.20 -21.62 61.46
C LEU A 717 -8.88 -20.95 62.82
N LEU A 718 -9.85 -20.26 63.42
CA LEU A 718 -9.77 -19.80 64.82
C LEU A 718 -11.06 -20.13 65.58
N CYS A 719 -11.47 -21.40 65.58
CA CYS A 719 -12.44 -21.97 66.52
C CYS A 719 -12.03 -23.40 66.93
N TRP A 720 -10.76 -23.56 67.33
CA TRP A 720 -10.39 -24.53 68.34
C TRP A 720 -9.93 -23.74 69.56
N GLY A 721 -10.86 -23.52 70.49
CA GLY A 721 -10.58 -22.84 71.75
C GLY A 721 -11.84 -22.30 72.41
N GLY A 722 -12.34 -23.01 73.43
CA GLY A 722 -13.12 -22.39 74.49
C GLY A 722 -14.62 -22.69 74.51
N VAL A 723 -14.97 -23.91 74.92
CA VAL A 723 -16.24 -24.14 75.60
C VAL A 723 -16.23 -23.37 76.93
N ARG A 724 -17.20 -22.47 77.08
CA ARG A 724 -17.94 -22.05 78.28
C ARG A 724 -17.27 -22.19 79.67
N SER A 725 -17.29 -21.08 80.42
CA SER A 725 -18.12 -21.01 81.65
C SER A 725 -18.23 -19.57 82.19
N LEU A 726 -19.47 -19.13 82.43
CA LEU A 726 -19.87 -17.90 83.14
C LEU A 726 -19.43 -17.93 84.62
N PRO A 727 -19.25 -16.76 85.28
CA PRO A 727 -19.26 -16.68 86.73
C PRO A 727 -20.64 -16.23 87.23
N VAL A 728 -21.23 -16.99 88.15
CA VAL A 728 -22.20 -16.46 89.13
C VAL A 728 -21.73 -16.80 90.53
N ALA A 729 -21.81 -15.77 91.35
CA ALA A 729 -21.44 -15.59 92.74
C ALA A 729 -21.87 -16.68 93.75
N ALA A 730 -20.91 -17.00 94.62
CA ALA A 730 -20.94 -16.80 96.07
C ALA A 730 -21.64 -17.79 97.05
N ARG A 731 -20.89 -17.95 98.17
CA ARG A 731 -21.24 -18.23 99.57
C ARG A 731 -21.16 -19.68 100.09
N LEU A 732 -20.06 -19.90 100.82
CA LEU A 732 -20.00 -20.16 102.27
C LEU A 732 -21.09 -21.09 102.86
N ARG A 733 -20.72 -22.34 103.10
CA ARG A 733 -20.44 -22.91 104.44
C ARG A 733 -19.82 -24.29 104.32
#